data_AF-K7KZN7-F1
#
_entry.id   AF-K7KZN7-F1
#
_cell.length_a   1.000
_cell.length_b   1.000
_cell.length_c   1.000
_cell.angle_alpha   90.00
_cell.angle_beta   90.00
_cell.angle_gamma   90.00
#
_symmetry.space_group_name_H-M   'P 1'
#
loop_
_entity.id
_entity.type
_entity.pdbx_description
1 polymer ?
#
loop_
_entity_poly.entity_id
_entity_poly.type
_entity_poly.pdbx_seq_one_letter_code
_entity_poly.pdbx_strand_id
1 'polypeptide(L)'
;MTNPKLGYAGISDSGNHIPSSKKNHKKLLLSLLATLLVAASLVAIVVGVKNKNSDNSATSTPLSLSHHSHTIVKSACSSTFYPELCYSAIASEPNVTHKITTNRDVIQLSLKITFRAVEQNYFTVKKLFTEHDDLTKREKTALHDCLETIDETLDELREAQHNLELYPNKKTLYQHADDLKTLISAAITNQVTCLDGFSHDDADKHVRKALEKGQVHVEHMCSNALAMTKNMTDSDIANYEYNMRVENNGQNGNSNRKLLVENDVEWPEWISAADRRLLQASTVKADVTVAADGSGDFKTVTEAVDAAPLKSSKRFVIRIKAGVYRENVEVPKKKNNIMFLGDGRTNTIITASRNVVDGSTTFHSATVAVVGSNFLARDLTFQNTAGPSKHQAVALRVGGDLSAFFNCDILAFQDTLYVHNNRQFFVKCLIAGTVDFIFGNSAVVFQDCDIHARLPSSGQKNMVTAQGRVDPNQNTGIVIQKCRIGATNDLESVKKNFKTYLGRPWKEYSRTVIMQSSISDVIDPIGWHEWSGNFGLSTLVYREYQNTGPGAGTSNRVTWKGYKVITDTAEAREYTPGSFIGGSSWLGSTGFPFSLGFMDTIKSFKGYGKVDELEQQAYQKKTRKRLIIIAVSSIVLFAVIIAAVAGVVIHKRNTSSSPSSDSPPQTELTPAASLKAVCHVTQYPNSCFSAISSLPESNTTDPELLFKLSLRVAIDELSKLSSFPSKLRANAEHDARLQKAIDVCGNVFGDALEQLNDSISALGSGAAEAGKIISPASVGDVETWISAALTDQDTCLDALAELNSTASRGALREIETAMRNSTEFASNSLAIVTKILGLLSKFDSPIHHRRLLGFPEWLGAAERRLLQVNSSETTPDAVVASDGSGQFRTIGEALRLVKKKSEKRFVVHVKEGRYVENIDLDKNTWNVFIFGDGKEKTVVVGSRNFMDGTPTFETATFAVKGKGFIAKDIGFVNNAGASKHQAVALRSGSDRSVFFRCSFDGFQDTLYAHSNRQFYRDCDITGTIDFIFGNAAAVFQNCKIMPRQPLPNQFNTITAQGKKDPNQNTGIIIQKSKFIPLGNNLTAPTYLGRPWKDFSTTVIMQSDIGSFLKPVGWISWVSNVEPVSTIFYAEYQNTGPGADVSQRVKWAGYKPTLTDVEADKFTVQSFIQGPEWLPNAAVEFDSTL
;
A
#
# COMPACT_ATOMS: atom_id res chain seq x y z
N MET A 1 46.71 -16.72 6.68
CA MET A 1 48.18 -16.58 6.74
C MET A 1 48.50 -15.10 6.69
N THR A 2 49.29 -14.52 7.59
CA THR A 2 50.14 -15.17 8.58
C THR A 2 50.71 -14.13 9.55
N ASN A 3 50.76 -14.56 10.81
CA ASN A 3 51.75 -14.19 11.81
C ASN A 3 51.61 -12.78 12.42
N PRO A 4 51.62 -12.73 13.75
CA PRO A 4 52.87 -13.01 14.44
C PRO A 4 52.71 -14.02 15.59
N LYS A 5 53.62 -15.00 15.62
CA LYS A 5 54.75 -15.04 16.57
C LYS A 5 54.27 -15.19 18.01
N LEU A 6 54.72 -16.18 18.76
CA LEU A 6 56.10 -16.27 19.20
C LEU A 6 56.16 -17.60 19.97
N GLY A 7 57.10 -18.49 19.66
CA GLY A 7 58.31 -18.62 20.49
C GLY A 7 58.10 -19.74 21.52
N TYR A 8 59.06 -20.56 21.91
CA TYR A 8 60.51 -20.54 21.76
C TYR A 8 61.03 -21.90 22.25
N ALA A 9 62.16 -22.30 21.65
CA ALA A 9 63.24 -23.12 22.23
C ALA A 9 62.91 -24.55 22.74
N GLY A 10 63.68 -25.60 22.41
CA GLY A 10 64.97 -25.70 21.76
C GLY A 10 65.66 -27.02 22.18
N ILE A 11 66.82 -27.31 21.56
CA ILE A 11 67.85 -28.32 21.93
C ILE A 11 67.58 -29.73 21.34
N SER A 12 68.11 -30.05 20.16
CA SER A 12 69.47 -30.55 19.79
C SER A 12 69.71 -32.03 20.12
N ASP A 13 70.02 -32.87 19.12
CA ASP A 13 71.41 -33.22 18.80
C ASP A 13 71.50 -34.03 17.47
N SER A 14 72.72 -34.15 17.00
CA SER A 14 73.26 -34.41 15.66
C SER A 14 73.40 -35.90 15.26
N GLY A 15 73.54 -36.17 13.94
CA GLY A 15 74.02 -37.49 13.48
C GLY A 15 73.72 -37.94 12.03
N ASN A 16 74.47 -37.41 11.06
CA ASN A 16 75.07 -38.10 9.90
C ASN A 16 74.25 -38.89 8.83
N HIS A 17 74.30 -38.31 7.62
CA HIS A 17 74.78 -38.88 6.34
C HIS A 17 73.97 -39.89 5.47
N ILE A 18 73.67 -39.39 4.25
CA ILE A 18 73.75 -39.99 2.88
C ILE A 18 72.41 -40.16 2.12
N PRO A 19 72.38 -39.82 0.79
CA PRO A 19 71.16 -39.51 0.05
C PRO A 19 70.74 -40.60 -0.96
N SER A 20 69.45 -40.63 -1.27
CA SER A 20 68.89 -40.58 -2.64
C SER A 20 67.53 -41.30 -2.73
N SER A 21 66.59 -40.62 -3.39
CA SER A 21 65.58 -41.21 -4.28
C SER A 21 64.65 -42.32 -3.71
N LYS A 22 63.54 -41.94 -3.07
CA LYS A 22 62.34 -42.80 -2.96
C LYS A 22 61.04 -42.07 -3.32
N LYS A 23 60.74 -42.03 -4.62
CA LYS A 23 59.37 -42.00 -5.15
C LYS A 23 58.77 -43.41 -4.94
N ASN A 24 57.97 -43.60 -3.89
CA ASN A 24 56.83 -44.56 -3.83
C ASN A 24 56.05 -44.57 -2.50
N HIS A 25 56.10 -43.52 -1.68
CA HIS A 25 55.37 -43.50 -0.39
C HIS A 25 53.88 -43.12 -0.45
N LYS A 26 53.36 -42.57 -1.57
CA LYS A 26 51.93 -42.23 -1.65
C LYS A 26 51.01 -43.46 -1.69
N LYS A 27 51.42 -44.58 -2.29
CA LYS A 27 50.60 -45.81 -2.30
C LYS A 27 50.60 -46.54 -0.95
N LEU A 28 51.72 -46.49 -0.21
CA LEU A 28 51.79 -47.12 1.11
C LEU A 28 50.95 -46.37 2.15
N LEU A 29 50.93 -45.02 2.11
CA LEU A 29 50.13 -44.22 3.04
C LEU A 29 48.62 -44.40 2.83
N LEU A 30 48.20 -44.49 1.56
CA LEU A 30 46.80 -44.79 1.20
C LEU A 30 46.40 -46.23 1.57
N SER A 31 47.31 -47.20 1.41
CA SER A 31 47.10 -48.57 1.88
C SER A 31 46.95 -48.62 3.40
N LEU A 32 47.80 -47.91 4.15
CA LEU A 32 47.77 -47.86 5.61
C LEU A 32 46.47 -47.23 6.14
N LEU A 33 46.02 -46.13 5.53
CA LEU A 33 44.74 -45.50 5.87
C LEU A 33 43.54 -46.40 5.55
N ALA A 34 43.57 -47.11 4.42
CA ALA A 34 42.52 -48.07 4.09
C ALA A 34 42.49 -49.25 5.08
N THR A 35 43.63 -49.79 5.48
CA THR A 35 43.69 -50.83 6.52
C THR A 35 43.25 -50.33 7.90
N LEU A 36 43.54 -49.08 8.26
CA LEU A 36 43.05 -48.49 9.51
C LEU A 36 41.53 -48.32 9.53
N LEU A 37 40.93 -47.92 8.40
CA LEU A 37 39.48 -47.80 8.26
C LEU A 37 38.79 -49.17 8.27
N VAL A 38 39.37 -50.18 7.63
CA VAL A 38 38.85 -51.56 7.66
C VAL A 38 39.02 -52.17 9.06
N ALA A 39 40.13 -51.93 9.76
CA ALA A 39 40.33 -52.39 11.12
C ALA A 39 39.35 -51.72 12.10
N ALA A 40 39.11 -50.41 11.98
CA ALA A 40 38.15 -49.71 12.83
C ALA A 40 36.70 -50.20 12.60
N SER A 41 36.34 -50.49 11.35
CA SER A 41 35.02 -51.04 11.04
C SER A 41 34.89 -52.51 11.46
N LEU A 42 35.95 -53.32 11.38
CA LEU A 42 35.94 -54.68 11.91
C LEU A 42 35.93 -54.72 13.44
N VAL A 43 36.60 -53.80 14.15
CA VAL A 43 36.48 -53.71 15.62
C VAL A 43 35.07 -53.26 16.01
N ALA A 44 34.46 -52.31 15.28
CA ALA A 44 33.06 -51.95 15.51
C ALA A 44 32.09 -53.11 15.25
N ILE A 45 32.35 -53.94 14.22
CA ILE A 45 31.56 -55.15 13.95
C ILE A 45 31.84 -56.23 14.99
N VAL A 46 33.08 -56.47 15.42
CA VAL A 46 33.39 -57.52 16.40
C VAL A 46 32.91 -57.12 17.79
N VAL A 47 33.00 -55.85 18.19
CA VAL A 47 32.38 -55.36 19.43
C VAL A 47 30.86 -55.35 19.33
N GLY A 48 30.29 -55.06 18.15
CA GLY A 48 28.86 -55.15 17.90
C GLY A 48 28.30 -56.58 17.84
N VAL A 49 29.10 -57.55 17.42
CA VAL A 49 28.68 -58.95 17.22
C VAL A 49 29.02 -59.83 18.43
N LYS A 50 30.06 -59.54 19.21
CA LYS A 50 30.34 -60.32 20.44
C LYS A 50 29.43 -60.01 21.63
N ASN A 51 28.54 -59.03 21.53
CA ASN A 51 27.49 -58.80 22.53
C ASN A 51 26.12 -59.41 22.17
N LYS A 52 26.07 -60.30 21.17
CA LYS A 52 24.87 -61.09 20.86
C LYS A 52 25.25 -62.55 20.73
N ASN A 53 25.24 -63.28 21.84
CA ASN A 53 24.97 -64.72 21.92
C ASN A 53 25.04 -65.17 23.37
N SER A 54 23.89 -65.12 24.04
CA SER A 54 23.48 -65.76 25.31
C SER A 54 22.28 -64.95 25.81
N ASP A 55 21.10 -65.46 26.14
CA ASP A 55 20.60 -66.82 26.21
C ASP A 55 19.08 -66.79 26.01
N ASN A 56 18.54 -67.94 25.66
CA ASN A 56 17.15 -68.21 25.36
C ASN A 56 16.18 -67.99 26.54
N SER A 57 14.92 -67.80 26.16
CA SER A 57 13.70 -68.12 26.93
C SER A 57 13.46 -67.34 28.22
N ALA A 58 12.77 -66.20 28.10
CA ALA A 58 11.88 -65.72 29.15
C ALA A 58 10.63 -65.08 28.52
N THR A 59 9.50 -65.63 28.92
CA THR A 59 8.11 -65.23 28.70
C THR A 59 7.88 -63.73 28.52
N SER A 60 7.16 -63.41 27.44
CA SER A 60 6.65 -62.10 27.05
C SER A 60 5.91 -61.39 28.18
N THR A 61 6.60 -60.50 28.88
CA THR A 61 5.99 -59.44 29.69
C THR A 61 5.91 -58.17 28.83
N PRO A 62 4.79 -57.44 28.83
CA PRO A 62 4.59 -56.30 27.93
C PRO A 62 5.64 -55.21 28.21
N LEU A 63 6.37 -54.84 27.17
CA LEU A 63 7.43 -53.82 27.15
C LEU A 63 6.89 -52.47 27.69
N SER A 64 7.06 -52.20 28.98
CA SER A 64 6.75 -50.90 29.56
C SER A 64 7.83 -49.88 29.18
N LEU A 65 7.43 -48.64 28.86
CA LEU A 65 8.33 -47.49 28.70
C LEU A 65 9.37 -47.43 29.83
N SER A 66 10.61 -47.05 29.52
CA SER A 66 11.59 -46.73 30.56
C SER A 66 11.03 -45.57 31.40
N HIS A 67 11.31 -45.53 32.71
CA HIS A 67 10.77 -44.46 33.57
C HIS A 67 11.05 -43.06 33.00
N HIS A 68 12.25 -42.86 32.42
CA HIS A 68 12.63 -41.60 31.78
C HIS A 68 11.78 -41.28 30.54
N SER A 69 11.65 -42.22 29.60
CA SER A 69 10.82 -42.02 28.41
C SER A 69 9.33 -41.84 28.77
N HIS A 70 8.84 -42.54 29.78
CA HIS A 70 7.49 -42.36 30.31
C HIS A 70 7.25 -40.92 30.79
N THR A 71 8.17 -40.35 31.56
CA THR A 71 8.06 -38.96 32.04
C THR A 71 8.05 -37.96 30.89
N ILE A 72 8.93 -38.12 29.90
CA ILE A 72 9.00 -37.21 28.73
C ILE A 72 7.71 -37.27 27.92
N VAL A 73 7.22 -38.47 27.58
CA VAL A 73 5.99 -38.64 26.79
C VAL A 73 4.80 -38.05 27.53
N LYS A 74 4.65 -38.33 28.83
CA LYS A 74 3.55 -37.81 29.64
C LYS A 74 3.60 -36.28 29.74
N SER A 75 4.79 -35.70 29.89
CA SER A 75 4.99 -34.25 29.94
C SER A 75 4.71 -33.57 28.59
N ALA A 76 5.06 -34.18 27.48
CA ALA A 76 4.75 -33.62 26.16
C ALA A 76 3.24 -33.67 25.90
N CYS A 77 2.63 -34.84 26.12
CA CYS A 77 1.20 -35.06 25.90
C CYS A 77 0.29 -34.27 26.84
N SER A 78 0.72 -33.90 28.05
CA SER A 78 -0.13 -33.15 28.99
C SER A 78 -0.52 -31.74 28.51
N SER A 79 0.20 -31.20 27.53
CA SER A 79 -0.10 -29.89 26.91
C SER A 79 -1.06 -29.98 25.72
N THR A 80 -1.46 -31.19 25.32
CA THR A 80 -2.26 -31.43 24.10
C THR A 80 -3.76 -31.39 24.39
N PHE A 81 -4.55 -31.18 23.34
CA PHE A 81 -6.01 -31.15 23.46
C PHE A 81 -6.60 -32.55 23.72
N TYR A 82 -5.93 -33.62 23.28
CA TYR A 82 -6.32 -35.02 23.51
C TYR A 82 -5.18 -35.83 24.18
N PRO A 83 -4.87 -35.57 25.45
CA PRO A 83 -3.67 -36.09 26.13
C PRO A 83 -3.64 -37.63 26.23
N GLU A 84 -4.78 -38.26 26.48
CA GLU A 84 -4.87 -39.73 26.57
C GLU A 84 -4.63 -40.40 25.21
N LEU A 85 -5.16 -39.82 24.13
CA LEU A 85 -4.88 -40.28 22.77
C LEU A 85 -3.40 -40.09 22.42
N CYS A 86 -2.82 -38.94 22.75
CA CYS A 86 -1.39 -38.67 22.54
C CYS A 86 -0.53 -39.74 23.22
N TYR A 87 -0.76 -39.96 24.52
CA TYR A 87 0.02 -40.87 25.32
C TYR A 87 -0.14 -42.33 24.84
N SER A 88 -1.38 -42.79 24.64
CA SER A 88 -1.66 -44.16 24.23
C SER A 88 -1.13 -44.49 22.83
N ALA A 89 -1.24 -43.57 21.87
CA ALA A 89 -0.70 -43.75 20.52
C ALA A 89 0.82 -43.91 20.54
N ILE A 90 1.52 -43.08 21.31
CA ILE A 90 2.99 -43.15 21.44
C ILE A 90 3.42 -44.40 22.22
N ALA A 91 2.74 -44.72 23.33
CA ALA A 91 3.09 -45.87 24.16
C ALA A 91 2.84 -47.22 23.46
N SER A 92 1.94 -47.26 22.48
CA SER A 92 1.63 -48.47 21.70
C SER A 92 2.63 -48.76 20.58
N GLU A 93 3.55 -47.84 20.28
CA GLU A 93 4.51 -48.06 19.20
C GLU A 93 5.56 -49.13 19.60
N PRO A 94 5.91 -50.08 18.71
CA PRO A 94 6.94 -51.05 18.99
C PRO A 94 8.32 -50.40 19.26
N ASN A 95 9.01 -50.84 20.31
CA ASN A 95 10.38 -50.42 20.67
C ASN A 95 10.53 -48.93 21.08
N VAL A 96 9.52 -48.30 21.69
CA VAL A 96 9.58 -46.88 22.11
C VAL A 96 10.61 -46.61 23.21
N THR A 97 10.83 -47.57 24.10
CA THR A 97 11.63 -47.47 25.34
C THR A 97 13.05 -46.91 25.15
N HIS A 98 13.68 -47.11 23.99
CA HIS A 98 15.07 -46.74 23.75
C HIS A 98 15.26 -45.57 22.79
N LYS A 99 14.19 -44.95 22.27
CA LYS A 99 14.28 -43.91 21.24
C LYS A 99 13.90 -42.51 21.69
N ILE A 100 13.15 -42.37 22.78
CA ILE A 100 12.65 -41.06 23.24
C ILE A 100 13.56 -40.50 24.32
N THR A 101 14.26 -39.42 23.99
CA THR A 101 15.17 -38.67 24.89
C THR A 101 14.79 -37.20 25.02
N THR A 102 14.01 -36.66 24.07
CA THR A 102 13.61 -35.25 24.01
C THR A 102 12.15 -35.09 23.61
N ASN A 103 11.56 -33.91 23.85
CA ASN A 103 10.22 -33.57 23.36
C ASN A 103 10.12 -33.64 21.82
N ARG A 104 11.21 -33.30 21.13
CA ARG A 104 11.32 -33.43 19.67
C ARG A 104 11.14 -34.88 19.22
N ASP A 105 11.73 -35.84 19.93
CA ASP A 105 11.57 -37.27 19.61
C ASP A 105 10.09 -37.70 19.72
N VAL A 106 9.38 -37.17 20.72
CA VAL A 106 7.94 -37.42 20.90
C VAL A 106 7.14 -36.86 19.73
N ILE A 107 7.44 -35.63 19.28
CA ILE A 107 6.76 -35.00 18.14
C ILE A 107 7.05 -35.75 16.84
N GLN A 108 8.32 -36.10 16.57
CA GLN A 108 8.71 -36.87 15.37
C GLN A 108 7.97 -38.21 15.30
N LEU A 109 7.88 -38.89 16.46
CA LEU A 109 7.15 -40.15 16.55
C LEU A 109 5.64 -39.93 16.38
N SER A 110 5.07 -38.89 17.00
CA SER A 110 3.65 -38.52 16.84
C SER A 110 3.30 -38.31 15.37
N LEU A 111 4.06 -37.47 14.65
CA LEU A 111 3.87 -37.24 13.22
C LEU A 111 3.96 -38.54 12.40
N LYS A 112 4.87 -39.45 12.75
CA LYS A 112 5.01 -40.75 12.07
C LYS A 112 3.81 -41.68 12.30
N ILE A 113 3.25 -41.69 13.51
CA ILE A 113 2.05 -42.49 13.81
C ILE A 113 0.85 -41.87 13.07
N THR A 114 0.70 -40.55 13.11
CA THR A 114 -0.34 -39.81 12.39
C THR A 114 -0.27 -40.06 10.89
N PHE A 115 0.92 -40.01 10.30
CA PHE A 115 1.13 -40.28 8.87
C PHE A 115 0.59 -41.66 8.47
N ARG A 116 0.88 -42.72 9.25
CA ARG A 116 0.34 -44.07 9.00
C ARG A 116 -1.19 -44.13 9.13
N ALA A 117 -1.77 -43.40 10.09
CA ALA A 117 -3.22 -43.32 10.25
C ALA A 117 -3.90 -42.62 9.06
N VAL A 118 -3.26 -41.57 8.52
CA VAL A 118 -3.72 -40.90 7.28
C VAL A 118 -3.67 -41.85 6.09
N GLU A 119 -2.58 -42.63 5.92
CA GLU A 119 -2.49 -43.64 4.87
C GLU A 119 -3.62 -44.68 4.97
N GLN A 120 -3.96 -45.13 6.18
CA GLN A 120 -5.09 -46.06 6.39
C GLN A 120 -6.43 -45.43 6.03
N ASN A 121 -6.65 -44.15 6.38
CA ASN A 121 -7.85 -43.43 5.97
C ASN A 121 -7.93 -43.30 4.43
N TYR A 122 -6.81 -43.05 3.76
CA TYR A 122 -6.76 -43.00 2.30
C TYR A 122 -7.27 -44.30 1.65
N PHE A 123 -6.80 -45.45 2.13
CA PHE A 123 -7.29 -46.74 1.64
C PHE A 123 -8.75 -47.02 2.01
N THR A 124 -9.20 -46.54 3.17
CA THR A 124 -10.60 -46.64 3.58
C THR A 124 -11.52 -45.88 2.62
N VAL A 125 -11.16 -44.65 2.27
CA VAL A 125 -11.90 -43.85 1.27
C VAL A 125 -11.87 -44.52 -0.10
N LYS A 126 -10.71 -45.05 -0.54
CA LYS A 126 -10.62 -45.81 -1.80
C LYS A 126 -11.54 -47.01 -1.83
N LYS A 127 -11.70 -47.72 -0.71
CA LYS A 127 -12.54 -48.92 -0.61
C LYS A 127 -14.02 -48.60 -0.84
N LEU A 128 -14.49 -47.40 -0.43
CA LEU A 128 -15.88 -47.00 -0.62
C LEU A 128 -16.29 -46.92 -2.10
N PHE A 129 -15.37 -46.57 -3.01
CA PHE A 129 -15.64 -46.62 -4.45
C PHE A 129 -15.96 -48.04 -4.97
N THR A 130 -15.48 -49.08 -4.29
CA THR A 130 -15.66 -50.48 -4.69
C THR A 130 -16.74 -51.21 -3.91
N GLU A 131 -17.09 -50.71 -2.72
CA GLU A 131 -18.12 -51.35 -1.86
C GLU A 131 -19.52 -50.82 -2.11
N HIS A 132 -19.64 -49.63 -2.73
CA HIS A 132 -20.92 -48.98 -3.01
C HIS A 132 -21.08 -48.71 -4.51
N ASP A 133 -21.74 -49.64 -5.20
CA ASP A 133 -22.07 -49.49 -6.63
C ASP A 133 -23.14 -48.42 -6.89
N ASP A 134 -23.88 -48.01 -5.86
CA ASP A 134 -25.01 -47.09 -5.89
C ASP A 134 -24.66 -45.62 -5.56
N LEU A 135 -23.37 -45.29 -5.43
CA LEU A 135 -22.92 -43.91 -5.18
C LEU A 135 -23.39 -42.95 -6.28
N THR A 136 -24.03 -41.87 -5.87
CA THR A 136 -24.41 -40.75 -6.73
C THR A 136 -23.18 -40.07 -7.34
N LYS A 137 -23.39 -39.34 -8.44
CA LYS A 137 -22.32 -38.55 -9.07
C LYS A 137 -21.70 -37.53 -8.10
N ARG A 138 -22.52 -36.93 -7.23
CA ARG A 138 -22.07 -35.95 -6.23
C ARG A 138 -21.19 -36.63 -5.17
N GLU A 139 -21.63 -37.76 -4.61
CA GLU A 139 -20.85 -38.52 -3.63
C GLU A 139 -19.50 -38.98 -4.21
N LYS A 140 -19.47 -39.44 -5.47
CA LYS A 140 -18.20 -39.77 -6.15
C LYS A 140 -17.28 -38.56 -6.25
N THR A 141 -17.82 -37.38 -6.56
CA THR A 141 -17.04 -36.13 -6.60
C THR A 141 -16.51 -35.77 -5.21
N ALA A 142 -17.35 -35.85 -4.17
CA ALA A 142 -16.95 -35.61 -2.78
C ALA A 142 -15.89 -36.62 -2.29
N LEU A 143 -15.97 -37.88 -2.70
CA LEU A 143 -14.94 -38.90 -2.41
C LEU A 143 -13.62 -38.59 -3.13
N HIS A 144 -13.67 -38.08 -4.36
CA HIS A 144 -12.46 -37.59 -5.05
C HIS A 144 -11.84 -36.40 -4.34
N ASP A 145 -12.65 -35.41 -3.94
CA ASP A 145 -12.19 -34.25 -3.16
C ASP A 145 -11.54 -34.71 -1.84
N CYS A 146 -12.15 -35.67 -1.15
CA CYS A 146 -11.59 -36.23 0.09
C CYS A 146 -10.26 -36.98 -0.15
N LEU A 147 -10.12 -37.73 -1.24
CA LEU A 147 -8.85 -38.37 -1.59
C LEU A 147 -7.76 -37.33 -1.90
N GLU A 148 -8.10 -36.22 -2.56
CA GLU A 148 -7.20 -35.10 -2.83
C GLU A 148 -6.70 -34.48 -1.52
N THR A 149 -7.60 -34.13 -0.59
CA THR A 149 -7.20 -33.51 0.68
C THR A 149 -6.41 -34.46 1.59
N ILE A 150 -6.67 -35.76 1.53
CA ILE A 150 -5.86 -36.77 2.24
C ILE A 150 -4.46 -36.89 1.63
N ASP A 151 -4.33 -36.90 0.30
CA ASP A 151 -3.01 -36.92 -0.36
C ASP A 151 -2.19 -35.67 -0.01
N GLU A 152 -2.84 -34.49 -0.03
CA GLU A 152 -2.23 -33.25 0.45
C GLU A 152 -1.81 -33.35 1.92
N THR A 153 -2.62 -33.97 2.79
CA THR A 153 -2.28 -34.17 4.21
C THR A 153 -1.00 -34.98 4.39
N LEU A 154 -0.82 -36.04 3.58
CA LEU A 154 0.40 -36.85 3.61
C LEU A 154 1.62 -36.00 3.23
N ASP A 155 1.49 -35.13 2.25
CA ASP A 155 2.56 -34.22 1.85
C ASP A 155 2.88 -33.19 2.95
N GLU A 156 1.88 -32.56 3.58
CA GLU A 156 2.13 -31.60 4.67
C GLU A 156 2.82 -32.27 5.87
N LEU A 157 2.41 -33.50 6.23
CA LEU A 157 3.03 -34.22 7.34
C LEU A 157 4.47 -34.65 7.03
N ARG A 158 4.78 -35.06 5.79
CA ARG A 158 6.15 -35.35 5.35
C ARG A 158 7.02 -34.09 5.43
N GLU A 159 6.50 -32.96 4.97
CA GLU A 159 7.23 -31.69 5.02
C GLU A 159 7.44 -31.23 6.47
N ALA A 160 6.45 -31.40 7.34
CA ALA A 160 6.59 -31.12 8.77
C ALA A 160 7.66 -32.00 9.43
N GLN A 161 7.70 -33.30 9.12
CA GLN A 161 8.76 -34.20 9.58
C GLN A 161 10.15 -33.75 9.11
N HIS A 162 10.27 -33.37 7.83
CA HIS A 162 11.53 -32.88 7.30
C HIS A 162 11.97 -31.55 7.93
N ASN A 163 11.05 -30.62 8.15
CA ASN A 163 11.33 -29.36 8.82
C ASN A 163 11.78 -29.60 10.27
N LEU A 164 11.16 -30.55 10.96
CA LEU A 164 11.52 -30.96 12.32
C LEU A 164 12.89 -31.66 12.38
N GLU A 165 13.31 -32.37 11.32
CA GLU A 165 14.67 -32.94 11.19
C GLU A 165 15.76 -31.86 11.12
N LEU A 166 15.46 -30.73 10.48
CA LEU A 166 16.39 -29.60 10.36
C LEU A 166 16.43 -28.72 11.61
N TYR A 167 15.35 -28.69 12.38
CA TYR A 167 15.23 -27.87 13.59
C TYR A 167 16.35 -28.10 14.63
N PRO A 168 16.91 -27.06 15.26
CA PRO A 168 16.63 -25.62 15.08
C PRO A 168 17.56 -24.93 14.04
N ASN A 169 18.16 -25.69 13.12
CA ASN A 169 19.19 -25.20 12.20
C ASN A 169 18.63 -24.91 10.80
N LYS A 170 19.39 -24.16 9.97
CA LYS A 170 19.06 -23.75 8.58
C LYS A 170 18.06 -22.60 8.45
N LYS A 171 17.12 -22.43 9.38
CA LYS A 171 16.20 -21.29 9.43
C LYS A 171 16.22 -20.66 10.83
N THR A 172 15.61 -19.49 10.99
CA THR A 172 15.41 -18.92 12.33
C THR A 172 14.38 -19.74 13.10
N LEU A 173 14.40 -19.66 14.44
CA LEU A 173 13.40 -20.33 15.28
C LEU A 173 11.97 -19.91 14.92
N TYR A 174 11.75 -18.62 14.62
CA TYR A 174 10.45 -18.10 14.19
C TYR A 174 9.98 -18.75 12.87
N GLN A 175 10.86 -18.82 11.86
CA GLN A 175 10.53 -19.45 10.58
C GLN A 175 10.20 -20.94 10.73
N HIS A 176 10.98 -21.68 11.52
CA HIS A 176 10.67 -23.08 11.82
C HIS A 176 9.32 -23.22 12.53
N ALA A 177 9.05 -22.39 13.52
CA ALA A 177 7.81 -22.41 14.27
C ALA A 177 6.61 -22.14 13.35
N ASP A 178 6.71 -21.12 12.49
CA ASP A 178 5.65 -20.78 11.54
C ASP A 178 5.40 -21.91 10.54
N ASP A 179 6.45 -22.44 9.91
CA ASP A 179 6.34 -23.52 8.93
C ASP A 179 5.69 -24.77 9.55
N LEU A 180 6.19 -25.23 10.70
CA LEU A 180 5.67 -26.42 11.38
C LEU A 180 4.21 -26.23 11.80
N LYS A 181 3.87 -25.07 12.38
CA LYS A 181 2.48 -24.78 12.78
C LYS A 181 1.56 -24.71 11.56
N THR A 182 1.98 -24.08 10.47
CA THR A 182 1.21 -23.96 9.24
C THR A 182 0.94 -25.32 8.60
N LEU A 183 1.97 -26.15 8.41
CA LEU A 183 1.85 -27.47 7.77
C LEU A 183 0.91 -28.39 8.56
N ILE A 184 1.07 -28.48 9.88
CA ILE A 184 0.20 -29.32 10.71
C ILE A 184 -1.22 -28.72 10.78
N SER A 185 -1.36 -27.39 10.76
CA SER A 185 -2.68 -26.74 10.68
C SER A 185 -3.39 -27.07 9.36
N ALA A 186 -2.67 -27.13 8.24
CA ALA A 186 -3.24 -27.52 6.95
C ALA A 186 -3.68 -28.99 6.94
N ALA A 187 -2.88 -29.89 7.53
CA ALA A 187 -3.25 -31.29 7.73
C ALA A 187 -4.59 -31.46 8.48
N ILE A 188 -4.81 -30.69 9.56
CA ILE A 188 -6.10 -30.65 10.29
C ILE A 188 -7.22 -30.16 9.37
N THR A 189 -7.02 -29.02 8.70
CA THR A 189 -8.02 -28.43 7.79
C THR A 189 -8.46 -29.40 6.70
N ASN A 190 -7.54 -30.21 6.18
CA ASN A 190 -7.82 -31.17 5.13
C ASN A 190 -8.73 -32.32 5.56
N GLN A 191 -8.62 -32.78 6.82
CA GLN A 191 -9.53 -33.79 7.38
C GLN A 191 -10.95 -33.22 7.52
N VAL A 192 -11.06 -31.99 8.04
CA VAL A 192 -12.36 -31.29 8.17
C VAL A 192 -12.98 -31.06 6.79
N THR A 193 -12.16 -30.67 5.80
CA THR A 193 -12.61 -30.45 4.42
C THR A 193 -13.15 -31.74 3.78
N CYS A 194 -12.47 -32.88 3.97
CA CYS A 194 -12.98 -34.17 3.50
C CYS A 194 -14.39 -34.41 4.07
N LEU A 195 -14.60 -34.22 5.37
CA LEU A 195 -15.90 -34.45 6.01
C LEU A 195 -16.97 -33.45 5.57
N ASP A 196 -16.61 -32.18 5.36
CA ASP A 196 -17.53 -31.13 4.92
C ASP A 196 -18.09 -31.38 3.51
N GLY A 197 -17.35 -32.12 2.65
CA GLY A 197 -17.82 -32.56 1.34
C GLY A 197 -19.10 -33.42 1.39
N PHE A 198 -19.38 -34.05 2.54
CA PHE A 198 -20.47 -35.00 2.78
C PHE A 198 -21.55 -34.45 3.74
N SER A 199 -21.78 -33.13 3.76
CA SER A 199 -22.75 -32.48 4.65
C SER A 199 -23.98 -31.89 3.95
N HIS A 200 -24.15 -32.11 2.63
CA HIS A 200 -25.18 -31.41 1.86
C HIS A 200 -26.55 -32.11 1.93
N ASP A 201 -26.67 -33.35 1.44
CA ASP A 201 -27.92 -34.11 1.44
C ASP A 201 -27.86 -35.36 2.34
N ASP A 202 -28.96 -36.12 2.41
CA ASP A 202 -29.03 -37.29 3.29
C ASP A 202 -28.21 -38.49 2.76
N ALA A 203 -27.97 -38.56 1.45
CA ALA A 203 -27.10 -39.59 0.86
C ALA A 203 -25.63 -39.31 1.26
N ASP A 204 -25.18 -38.06 1.08
CA ASP A 204 -23.88 -37.59 1.56
C ASP A 204 -23.68 -37.90 3.05
N LYS A 205 -24.68 -37.63 3.90
CA LYS A 205 -24.60 -37.91 5.35
C LYS A 205 -24.43 -39.40 5.67
N HIS A 206 -24.87 -40.31 4.79
CA HIS A 206 -24.62 -41.74 4.96
C HIS A 206 -23.13 -42.06 4.76
N VAL A 207 -22.53 -41.55 3.68
CA VAL A 207 -21.08 -41.68 3.41
C VAL A 207 -20.26 -41.01 4.51
N ARG A 208 -20.70 -39.84 5.00
CA ARG A 208 -20.05 -39.14 6.12
C ARG A 208 -19.88 -40.04 7.35
N LYS A 209 -20.92 -40.80 7.74
CA LYS A 209 -20.87 -41.69 8.91
C LYS A 209 -19.81 -42.78 8.76
N ALA A 210 -19.55 -43.26 7.55
CA ALA A 210 -18.51 -44.26 7.29
C ALA A 210 -17.09 -43.69 7.45
N LEU A 211 -16.91 -42.38 7.20
CA LEU A 211 -15.61 -41.71 7.23
C LEU A 211 -15.29 -41.00 8.54
N GLU A 212 -16.31 -40.50 9.25
CA GLU A 212 -16.18 -39.58 10.39
C GLU A 212 -15.23 -40.09 11.47
N LYS A 213 -15.37 -41.35 11.90
CA LYS A 213 -14.51 -41.92 12.95
C LYS A 213 -13.03 -41.88 12.57
N GLY A 214 -12.69 -42.21 11.32
CA GLY A 214 -11.31 -42.23 10.85
C GLY A 214 -10.74 -40.82 10.71
N GLN A 215 -11.50 -39.92 10.09
CA GLN A 215 -11.08 -38.54 9.84
C GLN A 215 -10.92 -37.75 11.13
N VAL A 216 -11.87 -37.83 12.07
CA VAL A 216 -11.80 -37.19 13.39
C VAL A 216 -10.65 -37.76 14.22
N HIS A 217 -10.38 -39.07 14.11
CA HIS A 217 -9.22 -39.66 14.80
C HIS A 217 -7.90 -39.06 14.33
N VAL A 218 -7.69 -38.94 13.02
CA VAL A 218 -6.50 -38.31 12.45
C VAL A 218 -6.44 -36.82 12.78
N GLU A 219 -7.57 -36.11 12.72
CA GLU A 219 -7.67 -34.71 13.14
C GLU A 219 -7.14 -34.53 14.57
N HIS A 220 -7.59 -35.36 15.51
CA HIS A 220 -7.14 -35.32 16.90
C HIS A 220 -5.64 -35.65 17.05
N MET A 221 -5.11 -36.56 16.23
CA MET A 221 -3.68 -36.87 16.23
C MET A 221 -2.83 -35.71 15.70
N CYS A 222 -3.28 -35.03 14.63
CA CYS A 222 -2.67 -33.80 14.13
C CYS A 222 -2.72 -32.68 15.17
N SER A 223 -3.86 -32.50 15.85
CA SER A 223 -4.04 -31.55 16.97
C SER A 223 -3.01 -31.77 18.08
N ASN A 224 -2.81 -33.02 18.50
CA ASN A 224 -1.80 -33.36 19.50
C ASN A 224 -0.37 -33.02 19.02
N ALA A 225 -0.03 -33.36 17.77
CA ALA A 225 1.26 -33.02 17.19
C ALA A 225 1.48 -31.50 17.12
N LEU A 226 0.45 -30.74 16.73
CA LEU A 226 0.48 -29.28 16.67
C LEU A 226 0.72 -28.65 18.04
N ALA A 227 -0.02 -29.09 19.07
CA ALA A 227 0.10 -28.56 20.43
C ALA A 227 1.50 -28.81 21.01
N MET A 228 2.05 -30.02 20.88
CA MET A 228 3.42 -30.31 21.32
C MET A 228 4.46 -29.48 20.57
N THR A 229 4.30 -29.33 19.25
CA THR A 229 5.19 -28.54 18.40
C THR A 229 5.15 -27.06 18.77
N LYS A 230 3.96 -26.50 18.98
CA LYS A 230 3.77 -25.12 19.45
C LYS A 230 4.43 -24.92 20.82
N ASN A 231 4.19 -25.83 21.76
CA ASN A 231 4.77 -25.71 23.11
C ASN A 231 6.31 -25.72 23.08
N MET A 232 6.91 -26.63 22.31
CA MET A 232 8.37 -26.69 22.13
C MET A 232 8.92 -25.41 21.49
N THR A 233 8.36 -25.01 20.35
CA THR A 233 8.86 -23.85 19.59
C THR A 233 8.68 -22.52 20.34
N ASP A 234 7.54 -22.33 21.01
CA ASP A 234 7.28 -21.13 21.82
C ASP A 234 8.26 -21.05 23.01
N SER A 235 8.55 -22.20 23.65
CA SER A 235 9.52 -22.27 24.76
C SER A 235 10.94 -21.95 24.28
N ASP A 236 11.35 -22.48 23.13
CA ASP A 236 12.67 -22.23 22.55
C ASP A 236 12.84 -20.76 22.12
N ILE A 237 11.80 -20.15 21.53
CA ILE A 237 11.79 -18.73 21.19
C ILE A 237 11.88 -17.86 22.46
N ALA A 238 11.09 -18.16 23.49
CA ALA A 238 11.12 -17.43 24.75
C ALA A 238 12.50 -17.51 25.43
N ASN A 239 13.14 -18.69 25.43
CA ASN A 239 14.49 -18.88 25.92
C ASN A 239 15.53 -18.10 25.10
N TYR A 240 15.41 -18.12 23.77
CA TYR A 240 16.27 -17.35 22.88
C TYR A 240 16.16 -15.84 23.13
N GLU A 241 14.93 -15.32 23.24
CA GLU A 241 14.69 -13.90 23.56
C GLU A 241 15.20 -13.51 24.95
N TYR A 242 15.01 -14.37 25.95
CA TYR A 242 15.54 -14.16 27.29
C TYR A 242 17.07 -14.07 27.28
N ASN A 243 17.75 -15.02 26.63
CA ASN A 243 19.21 -15.03 26.53
C ASN A 243 19.74 -13.78 25.84
N MET A 244 19.11 -13.34 24.74
CA MET A 244 19.47 -12.07 24.09
C MET A 244 19.29 -10.86 25.01
N ARG A 245 18.23 -10.81 25.85
CA ARG A 245 18.03 -9.71 26.80
C ARG A 245 19.08 -9.73 27.92
N VAL A 246 19.47 -10.89 28.42
CA VAL A 246 20.49 -11.06 29.47
C VAL A 246 21.87 -10.66 28.97
N GLU A 247 22.27 -11.11 27.78
CA GLU A 247 23.56 -10.74 27.17
C GLU A 247 23.67 -9.22 26.97
N ASN A 248 22.58 -8.57 26.52
CA ASN A 248 22.54 -7.13 26.36
C ASN A 248 22.57 -6.35 27.70
N ASN A 249 22.09 -6.93 28.80
CA ASN A 249 22.13 -6.29 30.12
C ASN A 249 23.48 -6.47 30.84
N GLY A 250 24.27 -7.49 30.49
CA GLY A 250 25.59 -7.76 31.09
C GLY A 250 26.71 -6.85 30.57
N GLN A 251 26.56 -6.24 29.40
CA GLN A 251 27.56 -5.33 28.82
C GLN A 251 27.31 -3.87 29.21
N ASN A 252 27.59 -3.59 30.49
CA ASN A 252 27.78 -2.23 30.97
C ASN A 252 29.17 -1.73 30.53
N GLY A 253 29.32 -1.43 29.23
CA GLY A 253 30.60 -0.95 28.71
C GLY A 253 30.68 -1.00 27.19
N ASN A 254 30.47 0.15 26.56
CA ASN A 254 30.86 0.50 25.20
C ASN A 254 30.42 -0.43 24.04
N SER A 255 29.72 0.23 23.11
CA SER A 255 29.55 -0.13 21.71
C SER A 255 28.40 -1.08 21.37
N ASN A 256 27.59 -0.58 20.43
CA ASN A 256 26.74 -1.34 19.51
C ASN A 256 25.40 -1.82 20.06
N ARG A 257 24.55 -0.82 20.37
CA ARG A 257 23.11 -0.96 20.12
C ARG A 257 22.91 -1.45 18.69
N LYS A 258 22.70 -2.75 18.50
CA LYS A 258 22.11 -3.31 17.30
C LYS A 258 20.63 -2.90 17.36
N LEU A 259 20.38 -1.65 16.97
CA LEU A 259 19.05 -1.15 16.66
C LEU A 259 18.46 -2.16 15.67
N LEU A 260 17.25 -2.64 15.92
CA LEU A 260 16.50 -3.44 14.96
C LEU A 260 16.49 -2.64 13.65
N VAL A 261 17.30 -3.09 12.70
CA VAL A 261 17.45 -2.44 11.40
C VAL A 261 16.18 -2.78 10.63
N GLU A 262 15.12 -2.04 10.89
CA GLU A 262 14.17 -1.69 9.83
C GLU A 262 14.95 -0.75 8.93
N ASN A 263 15.70 -1.29 7.96
CA ASN A 263 16.19 -0.64 6.76
C ASN A 263 16.96 -1.67 5.94
N ASP A 264 16.75 -1.61 4.64
CA ASP A 264 17.37 -2.44 3.60
C ASP A 264 16.80 -3.87 3.49
N VAL A 265 15.95 -4.05 2.48
CA VAL A 265 15.40 -5.34 2.06
C VAL A 265 16.55 -6.23 1.56
N GLU A 266 17.22 -6.90 2.49
CA GLU A 266 18.24 -7.91 2.19
C GLU A 266 17.52 -9.19 1.72
N TRP A 267 17.78 -9.61 0.47
CA TRP A 267 17.07 -10.73 -0.16
C TRP A 267 17.40 -12.07 0.54
N PRO A 268 16.41 -12.86 0.99
CA PRO A 268 16.63 -14.15 1.64
C PRO A 268 17.51 -15.12 0.83
N GLU A 269 18.39 -15.87 1.51
CA GLU A 269 19.41 -16.74 0.90
C GLU A 269 18.86 -17.83 -0.03
N TRP A 270 17.62 -18.27 0.19
CA TRP A 270 16.99 -19.32 -0.62
C TRP A 270 16.49 -18.82 -1.99
N ILE A 271 16.50 -17.50 -2.23
CA ILE A 271 16.10 -16.93 -3.53
C ILE A 271 17.22 -17.10 -4.53
N SER A 272 16.95 -17.83 -5.61
CA SER A 272 17.91 -18.03 -6.68
C SER A 272 18.25 -16.69 -7.35
N ALA A 273 19.49 -16.52 -7.81
CA ALA A 273 19.87 -15.31 -8.53
C ALA A 273 19.00 -15.04 -9.77
N ALA A 274 18.39 -16.09 -10.34
CA ALA A 274 17.46 -15.98 -11.46
C ALA A 274 16.12 -15.35 -11.05
N ASP A 275 15.55 -15.74 -9.90
CA ASP A 275 14.30 -15.14 -9.41
C ASP A 275 14.51 -13.66 -9.04
N ARG A 276 15.66 -13.31 -8.42
CA ARG A 276 16.05 -11.90 -8.22
C ARG A 276 16.03 -11.12 -9.53
N ARG A 277 16.62 -11.66 -10.61
CA ARG A 277 16.64 -11.01 -11.94
C ARG A 277 15.25 -10.90 -12.57
N LEU A 278 14.40 -11.92 -12.45
CA LEU A 278 13.03 -11.89 -12.98
C LEU A 278 12.17 -10.85 -12.22
N LEU A 279 12.31 -10.81 -10.89
CA LEU A 279 11.65 -9.84 -10.01
C LEU A 279 12.18 -8.42 -10.19
N GLN A 280 13.35 -8.26 -10.81
CA GLN A 280 13.99 -7.00 -11.22
C GLN A 280 13.74 -6.61 -12.71
N ALA A 281 13.28 -7.53 -13.58
CA ALA A 281 13.01 -7.29 -15.02
C ALA A 281 11.57 -6.82 -15.38
N SER A 282 11.41 -5.59 -15.85
CA SER A 282 10.14 -4.84 -15.97
C SER A 282 8.96 -5.47 -16.62
N THR A 283 9.29 -6.22 -17.64
CA THR A 283 8.46 -7.18 -18.29
C THR A 283 8.90 -8.44 -17.62
N VAL A 284 8.03 -8.96 -16.74
CA VAL A 284 8.19 -10.33 -16.28
C VAL A 284 8.13 -11.15 -17.56
N LYS A 285 9.29 -11.65 -18.00
CA LYS A 285 9.39 -12.42 -19.23
C LYS A 285 8.52 -13.66 -19.03
N ALA A 286 7.48 -13.76 -19.85
CA ALA A 286 6.63 -14.94 -19.87
C ALA A 286 7.47 -16.13 -20.35
N ASP A 287 7.35 -17.26 -19.68
CA ASP A 287 7.85 -18.53 -20.19
C ASP A 287 6.92 -19.04 -21.29
N VAL A 288 5.62 -18.84 -21.12
CA VAL A 288 4.57 -19.17 -22.09
C VAL A 288 3.45 -18.12 -22.08
N THR A 289 2.81 -17.94 -23.22
CA THR A 289 1.69 -17.01 -23.42
C THR A 289 0.41 -17.77 -23.77
N VAL A 290 -0.69 -17.44 -23.10
CA VAL A 290 -2.04 -17.92 -23.39
C VAL A 290 -2.80 -16.84 -24.14
N ALA A 291 -3.44 -17.21 -25.26
CA ALA A 291 -4.31 -16.31 -26.01
C ALA A 291 -5.50 -17.06 -26.62
N ALA A 292 -6.72 -16.68 -26.26
CA ALA A 292 -7.94 -17.34 -26.73
C ALA A 292 -8.10 -17.30 -28.27
N ASP A 293 -7.49 -16.31 -28.94
CA ASP A 293 -7.48 -16.15 -30.40
C ASP A 293 -6.46 -17.06 -31.12
N GLY A 294 -5.64 -17.81 -30.37
CA GLY A 294 -4.58 -18.66 -30.90
C GLY A 294 -3.27 -17.95 -31.21
N SER A 295 -3.10 -16.68 -30.82
CA SER A 295 -1.86 -15.91 -31.00
C SER A 295 -0.77 -16.19 -29.94
N GLY A 296 -1.08 -16.98 -28.91
CA GLY A 296 -0.15 -17.42 -27.86
C GLY A 296 0.36 -18.85 -28.09
N ASP A 297 1.23 -19.32 -27.21
CA ASP A 297 1.71 -20.71 -27.18
C ASP A 297 0.58 -21.71 -26.89
N PHE A 298 -0.42 -21.29 -26.11
CA PHE A 298 -1.60 -22.08 -25.76
C PHE A 298 -2.90 -21.29 -25.93
N LYS A 299 -4.03 -22.00 -26.12
CA LYS A 299 -5.36 -21.37 -26.22
C LYS A 299 -6.06 -21.27 -24.88
N THR A 300 -5.74 -22.18 -23.97
CA THR A 300 -6.33 -22.27 -22.64
C THR A 300 -5.28 -22.12 -21.55
N VAL A 301 -5.70 -21.68 -20.38
CA VAL A 301 -4.85 -21.57 -19.19
C VAL A 301 -4.48 -22.96 -18.69
N THR A 302 -5.40 -23.93 -18.77
CA THR A 302 -5.14 -25.33 -18.38
C THR A 302 -3.97 -25.93 -19.17
N GLU A 303 -3.94 -25.78 -20.50
CA GLU A 303 -2.83 -26.26 -21.33
C GLU A 303 -1.48 -25.65 -20.91
N ALA A 304 -1.45 -24.36 -20.57
CA ALA A 304 -0.23 -23.70 -20.11
C ALA A 304 0.24 -24.18 -18.73
N VAL A 305 -0.69 -24.47 -17.81
CA VAL A 305 -0.37 -25.08 -16.51
C VAL A 305 0.15 -26.50 -16.69
N ASP A 306 -0.46 -27.30 -17.58
CA ASP A 306 -0.02 -28.64 -17.92
C ASP A 306 1.38 -28.67 -18.53
N ALA A 307 1.73 -27.66 -19.33
CA ALA A 307 3.06 -27.48 -19.90
C ALA A 307 4.13 -27.06 -18.88
N ALA A 308 3.75 -26.46 -17.74
CA ALA A 308 4.71 -25.99 -16.76
C ALA A 308 5.54 -27.16 -16.14
N PRO A 309 6.83 -26.96 -15.81
CA PRO A 309 7.64 -28.02 -15.24
C PRO A 309 7.16 -28.48 -13.85
N LEU A 310 7.23 -29.79 -13.59
CA LEU A 310 6.95 -30.35 -12.26
C LEU A 310 8.08 -30.01 -11.29
N LYS A 311 7.72 -29.62 -10.06
CA LYS A 311 8.63 -29.34 -8.94
C LYS A 311 9.74 -28.33 -9.31
N SER A 312 9.39 -27.31 -10.08
CA SER A 312 10.35 -26.30 -10.53
C SER A 312 10.95 -25.53 -9.36
N SER A 313 12.27 -25.38 -9.37
CA SER A 313 12.96 -24.46 -8.43
C SER A 313 12.95 -23.01 -8.91
N LYS A 314 12.48 -22.75 -10.14
CA LYS A 314 12.41 -21.43 -10.76
C LYS A 314 10.96 -21.02 -10.95
N ARG A 315 10.67 -19.72 -10.86
CA ARG A 315 9.39 -19.13 -11.27
C ARG A 315 9.07 -19.47 -12.73
N PHE A 316 7.89 -20.03 -12.99
CA PHE A 316 7.36 -20.24 -14.35
C PHE A 316 6.19 -19.29 -14.59
N VAL A 317 6.33 -18.38 -15.54
CA VAL A 317 5.42 -17.26 -15.77
C VAL A 317 4.52 -17.57 -16.97
N ILE A 318 3.22 -17.65 -16.71
CA ILE A 318 2.17 -17.80 -17.70
C ILE A 318 1.54 -16.43 -17.92
N ARG A 319 1.82 -15.80 -19.06
CA ARG A 319 1.15 -14.55 -19.46
C ARG A 319 -0.18 -14.89 -20.10
N ILE A 320 -1.26 -14.32 -19.59
CA ILE A 320 -2.61 -14.55 -20.09
C ILE A 320 -3.07 -13.26 -20.77
N LYS A 321 -3.19 -13.29 -22.10
CA LYS A 321 -3.59 -12.10 -22.85
C LYS A 321 -5.03 -11.72 -22.55
N ALA A 322 -5.37 -10.45 -22.76
CA ALA A 322 -6.74 -9.95 -22.58
C ALA A 322 -7.76 -10.83 -23.32
N GLY A 323 -8.85 -11.18 -22.65
CA GLY A 323 -9.84 -12.13 -23.12
C GLY A 323 -10.66 -12.74 -21.99
N VAL A 324 -11.68 -13.50 -22.35
CA VAL A 324 -12.53 -14.26 -21.43
C VAL A 324 -12.29 -15.75 -21.65
N TYR A 325 -11.64 -16.40 -20.69
CA TYR A 325 -11.27 -17.82 -20.71
C TYR A 325 -12.32 -18.61 -19.94
N ARG A 326 -13.11 -19.42 -20.65
CA ARG A 326 -14.22 -20.19 -20.07
C ARG A 326 -13.80 -21.62 -19.74
N GLU A 327 -13.18 -21.78 -18.58
CA GLU A 327 -12.61 -23.06 -18.13
C GLU A 327 -12.51 -23.13 -16.60
N ASN A 328 -12.42 -24.36 -16.07
CA ASN A 328 -12.03 -24.60 -14.69
C ASN A 328 -10.54 -25.00 -14.68
N VAL A 329 -9.69 -24.24 -13.99
CA VAL A 329 -8.22 -24.42 -13.99
C VAL A 329 -7.77 -24.96 -12.64
N GLU A 330 -6.89 -25.95 -12.64
CA GLU A 330 -6.25 -26.46 -11.44
C GLU A 330 -4.72 -26.32 -11.54
N VAL A 331 -4.09 -25.72 -10.53
CA VAL A 331 -2.64 -25.68 -10.37
C VAL A 331 -2.28 -26.70 -9.28
N PRO A 332 -1.96 -27.95 -9.65
CA PRO A 332 -1.79 -29.04 -8.69
C PRO A 332 -0.54 -28.86 -7.82
N LYS A 333 -0.48 -29.53 -6.67
CA LYS A 333 0.61 -29.43 -5.66
C LYS A 333 2.02 -29.55 -6.27
N LYS A 334 2.20 -30.42 -7.28
CA LYS A 334 3.50 -30.66 -7.96
C LYS A 334 3.92 -29.53 -8.92
N LYS A 335 3.05 -28.56 -9.21
CA LYS A 335 3.31 -27.38 -10.06
C LYS A 335 3.53 -26.16 -9.17
N ASN A 336 4.64 -26.15 -8.44
CA ASN A 336 5.03 -25.03 -7.58
C ASN A 336 5.69 -23.89 -8.40
N ASN A 337 5.81 -22.71 -7.81
CA ASN A 337 6.44 -21.53 -8.40
C ASN A 337 5.78 -21.03 -9.71
N ILE A 338 4.49 -21.26 -9.90
CA ILE A 338 3.74 -20.72 -11.04
C ILE A 338 3.36 -19.25 -10.79
N MET A 339 3.38 -18.43 -11.84
CA MET A 339 2.83 -17.09 -11.83
C MET A 339 1.86 -16.85 -12.97
N PHE A 340 0.65 -16.40 -12.68
CA PHE A 340 -0.28 -15.86 -13.67
C PHE A 340 -0.09 -14.35 -13.82
N LEU A 341 0.10 -13.89 -15.05
CA LEU A 341 0.25 -12.47 -15.39
C LEU A 341 -0.80 -12.10 -16.44
N GLY A 342 -1.84 -11.38 -16.04
CA GLY A 342 -2.85 -10.87 -16.98
C GLY A 342 -2.43 -9.57 -17.67
N ASP A 343 -3.04 -9.28 -18.82
CA ASP A 343 -2.88 -8.00 -19.53
C ASP A 343 -3.74 -6.86 -18.92
N GLY A 344 -4.32 -7.07 -17.72
CA GLY A 344 -5.12 -6.08 -17.01
C GLY A 344 -6.34 -6.71 -16.33
N ARG A 345 -6.60 -6.32 -15.08
CA ARG A 345 -7.59 -6.98 -14.21
C ARG A 345 -9.00 -7.01 -14.80
N THR A 346 -9.45 -5.94 -15.44
CA THR A 346 -10.80 -5.85 -16.03
C THR A 346 -10.93 -6.53 -17.39
N ASN A 347 -9.82 -6.82 -18.06
CA ASN A 347 -9.81 -7.28 -19.45
C ASN A 347 -9.33 -8.73 -19.61
N THR A 348 -8.76 -9.33 -18.55
CA THR A 348 -8.31 -10.72 -18.52
C THR A 348 -9.13 -11.48 -17.50
N ILE A 349 -10.07 -12.31 -17.94
CA ILE A 349 -11.07 -12.94 -17.06
C ILE A 349 -11.02 -14.46 -17.25
N ILE A 350 -10.73 -15.21 -16.18
CA ILE A 350 -10.94 -16.67 -16.13
C ILE A 350 -12.30 -16.89 -15.46
N THR A 351 -13.21 -17.57 -16.16
CA THR A 351 -14.62 -17.66 -15.74
C THR A 351 -15.20 -19.06 -15.91
N ALA A 352 -15.97 -19.52 -14.93
CA ALA A 352 -16.77 -20.74 -15.01
C ALA A 352 -18.06 -20.58 -14.20
N SER A 353 -18.85 -21.66 -14.05
CA SER A 353 -20.15 -21.60 -13.39
C SER A 353 -20.52 -22.85 -12.59
N ARG A 354 -19.52 -23.65 -12.18
CA ARG A 354 -19.78 -24.82 -11.33
C ARG A 354 -20.31 -24.36 -9.98
N ASN A 355 -21.28 -25.08 -9.45
CA ASN A 355 -22.01 -24.74 -8.23
C ASN A 355 -22.66 -25.98 -7.63
N VAL A 356 -23.07 -25.90 -6.36
CA VAL A 356 -23.61 -27.07 -5.66
C VAL A 356 -25.01 -27.50 -6.12
N VAL A 357 -25.86 -26.55 -6.55
CA VAL A 357 -27.23 -26.86 -7.00
C VAL A 357 -27.21 -27.76 -8.22
N ASP A 358 -26.25 -27.55 -9.12
CA ASP A 358 -26.08 -28.35 -10.33
C ASP A 358 -25.21 -29.60 -10.11
N GLY A 359 -24.99 -29.99 -8.84
CA GLY A 359 -24.39 -31.27 -8.45
C GLY A 359 -22.88 -31.27 -8.21
N SER A 360 -22.22 -30.11 -8.17
CA SER A 360 -20.83 -30.00 -7.69
C SER A 360 -20.75 -30.04 -6.17
N THR A 361 -19.56 -30.24 -5.62
CA THR A 361 -19.26 -29.84 -4.23
C THR A 361 -18.78 -28.38 -4.19
N THR A 362 -18.80 -27.74 -3.02
CA THR A 362 -18.20 -26.41 -2.83
C THR A 362 -16.71 -26.45 -3.18
N PHE A 363 -15.99 -27.48 -2.74
CA PHE A 363 -14.55 -27.65 -2.99
C PHE A 363 -14.23 -27.76 -4.50
N HIS A 364 -15.00 -28.56 -5.23
CA HIS A 364 -14.85 -28.79 -6.66
C HIS A 364 -15.51 -27.72 -7.56
N SER A 365 -16.21 -26.75 -6.97
CA SER A 365 -16.88 -25.67 -7.71
C SER A 365 -15.93 -24.57 -8.19
N ALA A 366 -14.69 -24.56 -7.72
CA ALA A 366 -13.71 -23.53 -8.00
C ALA A 366 -13.51 -23.30 -9.51
N THR A 367 -13.59 -22.05 -9.95
CA THR A 367 -13.16 -21.68 -11.31
C THR A 367 -11.65 -21.82 -11.45
N VAL A 368 -10.90 -21.38 -10.45
CA VAL A 368 -9.46 -21.68 -10.34
C VAL A 368 -9.15 -22.26 -8.97
N ALA A 369 -8.47 -23.40 -8.92
CA ALA A 369 -7.95 -24.03 -7.71
C ALA A 369 -6.41 -24.02 -7.72
N VAL A 370 -5.80 -23.46 -6.68
CA VAL A 370 -4.34 -23.34 -6.56
C VAL A 370 -3.85 -24.14 -5.36
N VAL A 371 -3.15 -25.23 -5.62
CA VAL A 371 -2.56 -26.12 -4.61
C VAL A 371 -1.02 -26.07 -4.65
N GLY A 372 -0.43 -25.76 -5.80
CA GLY A 372 1.01 -25.54 -5.94
C GLY A 372 1.53 -24.40 -5.06
N SER A 373 2.60 -24.64 -4.30
CA SER A 373 3.20 -23.63 -3.40
C SER A 373 3.89 -22.51 -4.16
N ASN A 374 4.06 -21.36 -3.49
CA ASN A 374 4.65 -20.14 -4.02
C ASN A 374 3.91 -19.60 -5.25
N PHE A 375 2.60 -19.81 -5.36
CA PHE A 375 1.84 -19.31 -6.50
C PHE A 375 1.68 -17.79 -6.45
N LEU A 376 1.81 -17.13 -7.61
CA LEU A 376 1.59 -15.70 -7.74
C LEU A 376 0.53 -15.42 -8.82
N ALA A 377 -0.33 -14.43 -8.60
CA ALA A 377 -1.19 -13.91 -9.67
C ALA A 377 -1.27 -12.39 -9.61
N ARG A 378 -1.28 -11.74 -10.79
CA ARG A 378 -1.52 -10.31 -10.88
C ARG A 378 -2.22 -9.88 -12.16
N ASP A 379 -2.99 -8.80 -12.05
CA ASP A 379 -3.62 -8.11 -13.17
C ASP A 379 -4.63 -8.96 -13.96
N LEU A 380 -5.43 -9.80 -13.28
CA LEU A 380 -6.53 -10.58 -13.89
C LEU A 380 -7.75 -10.77 -12.95
N THR A 381 -8.86 -11.26 -13.50
CA THR A 381 -10.09 -11.59 -12.78
C THR A 381 -10.29 -13.10 -12.70
N PHE A 382 -10.63 -13.60 -11.51
CA PHE A 382 -11.20 -14.92 -11.26
C PHE A 382 -12.70 -14.78 -11.01
N GLN A 383 -13.53 -15.45 -11.81
CA GLN A 383 -14.98 -15.27 -11.75
C GLN A 383 -15.74 -16.58 -11.75
N ASN A 384 -16.69 -16.74 -10.83
CA ASN A 384 -17.72 -17.77 -10.95
C ASN A 384 -19.08 -17.08 -11.21
N THR A 385 -19.69 -17.36 -12.35
CA THR A 385 -20.93 -16.70 -12.78
C THR A 385 -22.19 -17.42 -12.30
N ALA A 386 -22.08 -18.48 -11.50
CA ALA A 386 -23.25 -19.10 -10.88
C ALA A 386 -23.97 -18.05 -10.00
N GLY A 387 -25.22 -17.73 -10.35
CA GLY A 387 -26.00 -16.70 -9.67
C GLY A 387 -26.32 -17.05 -8.21
N PRO A 388 -26.90 -16.13 -7.43
CA PRO A 388 -27.16 -16.35 -6.00
C PRO A 388 -28.15 -17.50 -5.72
N SER A 389 -29.00 -17.84 -6.69
CA SER A 389 -29.91 -18.98 -6.63
C SER A 389 -29.22 -20.35 -6.78
N LYS A 390 -27.93 -20.35 -7.15
CA LYS A 390 -27.11 -21.56 -7.30
C LYS A 390 -26.29 -21.88 -6.04
N HIS A 391 -26.48 -21.11 -4.97
CA HIS A 391 -25.82 -21.28 -3.68
C HIS A 391 -24.28 -21.26 -3.81
N GLN A 392 -23.56 -22.15 -3.11
CA GLN A 392 -22.10 -22.17 -3.03
C GLN A 392 -21.46 -22.34 -4.42
N ALA A 393 -20.62 -21.37 -4.80
CA ALA A 393 -19.93 -21.36 -6.09
C ALA A 393 -18.62 -20.55 -6.03
N VAL A 394 -17.49 -21.27 -5.96
CA VAL A 394 -16.18 -20.68 -5.72
C VAL A 394 -15.57 -20.11 -7.01
N ALA A 395 -15.11 -18.86 -6.97
CA ALA A 395 -14.30 -18.26 -8.03
C ALA A 395 -12.83 -18.69 -7.92
N LEU A 396 -12.26 -18.60 -6.72
CA LEU A 396 -10.87 -18.93 -6.45
C LEU A 396 -10.76 -19.75 -5.17
N ARG A 397 -10.14 -20.93 -5.26
CA ARG A 397 -9.72 -21.75 -4.11
C ARG A 397 -8.19 -21.73 -4.02
N VAL A 398 -7.66 -21.44 -2.84
CA VAL A 398 -6.20 -21.39 -2.60
C VAL A 398 -5.84 -22.26 -1.41
N GLY A 399 -5.04 -23.31 -1.66
CA GLY A 399 -4.38 -24.15 -0.65
C GLY A 399 -2.85 -24.19 -0.81
N GLY A 400 -2.29 -23.54 -1.83
CA GLY A 400 -0.84 -23.42 -1.98
C GLY A 400 -0.22 -22.51 -0.93
N ASP A 401 0.77 -23.01 -0.18
CA ASP A 401 1.51 -22.19 0.78
C ASP A 401 2.33 -21.09 0.11
N LEU A 402 2.47 -19.94 0.78
CA LEU A 402 3.16 -18.75 0.29
C LEU A 402 2.56 -18.20 -1.02
N SER A 403 1.23 -18.26 -1.15
CA SER A 403 0.52 -17.73 -2.33
C SER A 403 0.24 -16.23 -2.18
N ALA A 404 0.46 -15.44 -3.24
CA ALA A 404 0.16 -14.01 -3.23
C ALA A 404 -0.58 -13.52 -4.48
N PHE A 405 -1.43 -12.52 -4.30
CA PHE A 405 -2.29 -11.96 -5.34
C PHE A 405 -2.21 -10.44 -5.32
N PHE A 406 -1.97 -9.82 -6.47
CA PHE A 406 -1.85 -8.37 -6.60
C PHE A 406 -2.72 -7.82 -7.72
N ASN A 407 -3.58 -6.86 -7.40
CA ASN A 407 -4.43 -6.19 -8.39
C ASN A 407 -5.33 -7.18 -9.17
N CYS A 408 -5.95 -8.12 -8.46
CA CYS A 408 -6.88 -9.10 -9.04
C CYS A 408 -8.33 -8.86 -8.62
N ASP A 409 -9.29 -9.27 -9.44
CA ASP A 409 -10.70 -9.34 -9.05
C ASP A 409 -11.09 -10.78 -8.73
N ILE A 410 -11.84 -11.00 -7.65
CA ILE A 410 -12.40 -12.30 -7.28
C ILE A 410 -13.91 -12.11 -7.09
N LEU A 411 -14.68 -12.58 -8.08
CA LEU A 411 -16.08 -12.21 -8.25
C LEU A 411 -16.98 -13.45 -8.31
N ALA A 412 -17.90 -13.60 -7.37
CA ALA A 412 -18.99 -14.58 -7.42
C ALA A 412 -20.16 -14.11 -6.53
N PHE A 413 -20.95 -15.04 -6.01
CA PHE A 413 -22.00 -14.76 -5.04
C PHE A 413 -21.68 -15.45 -3.72
N GLN A 414 -22.35 -16.56 -3.41
CA GLN A 414 -22.09 -17.30 -2.18
C GLN A 414 -20.78 -18.08 -2.30
N ASP A 415 -19.97 -18.07 -1.23
CA ASP A 415 -18.69 -18.80 -1.14
C ASP A 415 -17.69 -18.39 -2.25
N THR A 416 -17.51 -17.07 -2.45
CA THR A 416 -16.72 -16.53 -3.58
C THR A 416 -15.23 -16.89 -3.54
N LEU A 417 -14.54 -16.56 -2.45
CA LEU A 417 -13.10 -16.78 -2.27
C LEU A 417 -12.86 -17.79 -1.16
N TYR A 418 -12.40 -18.99 -1.54
CA TYR A 418 -12.07 -20.05 -0.62
C TYR A 418 -10.57 -20.02 -0.27
N VAL A 419 -10.24 -19.31 0.83
CA VAL A 419 -8.90 -19.27 1.41
C VAL A 419 -8.65 -20.53 2.25
N HIS A 420 -8.59 -21.68 1.57
CA HIS A 420 -8.70 -23.04 2.11
C HIS A 420 -7.72 -23.34 3.25
N ASN A 421 -6.40 -23.35 3.00
CA ASN A 421 -5.37 -23.62 4.01
C ASN A 421 -4.05 -22.86 3.70
N ASN A 422 -3.02 -23.05 4.53
CA ASN A 422 -1.66 -22.48 4.38
C ASN A 422 -1.57 -20.94 4.41
N ARG A 423 -0.40 -20.34 4.11
CA ARG A 423 -0.17 -18.87 4.17
C ARG A 423 -0.51 -18.18 2.85
N GLN A 424 -1.23 -17.05 2.92
CA GLN A 424 -1.70 -16.33 1.75
C GLN A 424 -1.68 -14.80 1.95
N PHE A 425 -1.49 -14.05 0.85
CA PHE A 425 -1.50 -12.59 0.87
C PHE A 425 -2.24 -12.00 -0.35
N PHE A 426 -3.19 -11.10 -0.11
CA PHE A 426 -3.93 -10.41 -1.17
C PHE A 426 -3.74 -8.90 -1.02
N VAL A 427 -3.35 -8.21 -2.08
CA VAL A 427 -3.11 -6.76 -2.04
C VAL A 427 -3.68 -6.02 -3.23
N LYS A 428 -4.43 -4.92 -2.96
CA LYS A 428 -5.14 -4.13 -3.99
C LYS A 428 -6.11 -4.93 -4.86
N CYS A 429 -6.67 -6.01 -4.32
CA CYS A 429 -7.67 -6.83 -4.99
C CYS A 429 -9.09 -6.31 -4.75
N LEU A 430 -10.01 -6.62 -5.65
CA LEU A 430 -11.45 -6.46 -5.44
C LEU A 430 -12.05 -7.84 -5.17
N ILE A 431 -12.78 -7.99 -4.07
CA ILE A 431 -13.50 -9.20 -3.73
C ILE A 431 -14.97 -8.84 -3.60
N ALA A 432 -15.84 -9.48 -4.39
CA ALA A 432 -17.27 -9.21 -4.34
C ALA A 432 -18.10 -10.50 -4.33
N GLY A 433 -19.00 -10.60 -3.35
CA GLY A 433 -19.86 -11.77 -3.14
C GLY A 433 -21.00 -11.52 -2.14
N THR A 434 -21.70 -12.57 -1.72
CA THR A 434 -22.91 -12.47 -0.88
C THR A 434 -22.78 -13.16 0.47
N VAL A 435 -23.08 -14.46 0.53
CA VAL A 435 -23.07 -15.29 1.73
C VAL A 435 -21.65 -15.87 1.87
N ASP A 436 -21.03 -15.69 3.04
CA ASP A 436 -19.72 -16.27 3.39
C ASP A 436 -18.61 -16.07 2.33
N PHE A 437 -18.56 -14.89 1.72
CA PHE A 437 -17.84 -14.76 0.45
C PHE A 437 -16.31 -14.70 0.56
N ILE A 438 -15.76 -14.60 1.77
CA ILE A 438 -14.35 -14.91 2.08
C ILE A 438 -14.34 -15.97 3.19
N PHE A 439 -14.07 -17.22 2.86
CA PHE A 439 -14.20 -18.34 3.80
C PHE A 439 -13.05 -19.32 3.72
N GLY A 440 -12.85 -20.11 4.77
CA GLY A 440 -11.79 -21.12 4.85
C GLY A 440 -10.97 -21.05 6.13
N ASN A 441 -9.81 -21.71 6.15
CA ASN A 441 -8.96 -21.85 7.34
C ASN A 441 -7.46 -21.66 7.03
N SER A 442 -7.12 -20.79 6.09
CA SER A 442 -5.74 -20.33 5.87
C SER A 442 -5.25 -19.36 6.94
N ALA A 443 -3.95 -19.11 6.98
CA ALA A 443 -3.38 -17.90 7.56
C ALA A 443 -3.26 -16.83 6.46
N VAL A 444 -4.25 -15.94 6.36
CA VAL A 444 -4.34 -14.97 5.26
C VAL A 444 -4.42 -13.52 5.73
N VAL A 445 -3.72 -12.64 4.99
CA VAL A 445 -3.91 -11.19 5.12
C VAL A 445 -4.37 -10.57 3.80
N PHE A 446 -5.45 -9.80 3.87
CA PHE A 446 -5.89 -8.89 2.84
C PHE A 446 -5.41 -7.48 3.19
N GLN A 447 -4.63 -6.84 2.32
CA GLN A 447 -4.07 -5.51 2.54
C GLN A 447 -4.48 -4.55 1.42
N ASP A 448 -5.06 -3.41 1.75
CA ASP A 448 -5.42 -2.39 0.75
C ASP A 448 -6.41 -2.90 -0.33
N CYS A 449 -7.30 -3.82 0.01
CA CYS A 449 -8.31 -4.40 -0.91
C CYS A 449 -9.67 -3.70 -0.81
N ASP A 450 -10.47 -3.83 -1.86
CA ASP A 450 -11.89 -3.47 -1.93
C ASP A 450 -12.74 -4.72 -1.72
N ILE A 451 -13.66 -4.70 -0.76
CA ILE A 451 -14.43 -5.88 -0.33
C ILE A 451 -15.91 -5.51 -0.34
N HIS A 452 -16.65 -5.92 -1.37
CA HIS A 452 -18.00 -5.44 -1.62
C HIS A 452 -19.05 -6.55 -1.51
N ALA A 453 -20.02 -6.36 -0.61
CA ALA A 453 -21.20 -7.21 -0.53
C ALA A 453 -22.14 -6.96 -1.72
N ARG A 454 -22.63 -8.03 -2.35
CA ARG A 454 -23.56 -8.01 -3.48
C ARG A 454 -25.00 -8.25 -3.03
N LEU A 455 -25.95 -8.03 -3.93
CA LEU A 455 -27.36 -8.34 -3.67
C LEU A 455 -27.55 -9.87 -3.53
N PRO A 456 -27.95 -10.39 -2.36
CA PRO A 456 -28.23 -11.82 -2.21
C PRO A 456 -29.66 -12.14 -2.67
N SER A 457 -30.05 -13.42 -2.63
CA SER A 457 -31.44 -13.79 -2.88
C SER A 457 -32.37 -13.34 -1.74
N SER A 458 -33.67 -13.25 -2.03
CA SER A 458 -34.68 -12.87 -1.05
C SER A 458 -34.59 -13.73 0.22
N GLY A 459 -34.64 -13.10 1.39
CA GLY A 459 -34.56 -13.77 2.71
C GLY A 459 -33.14 -14.15 3.16
N GLN A 460 -32.12 -14.01 2.31
CA GLN A 460 -30.72 -14.22 2.69
C GLN A 460 -30.11 -12.97 3.34
N LYS A 461 -28.98 -13.18 4.01
CA LYS A 461 -28.14 -12.15 4.61
C LYS A 461 -26.71 -12.32 4.07
N ASN A 462 -25.93 -11.26 4.06
CA ASN A 462 -24.54 -11.31 3.62
C ASN A 462 -23.58 -11.44 4.81
N MET A 463 -22.52 -12.23 4.63
CA MET A 463 -21.43 -12.38 5.60
C MET A 463 -20.12 -12.22 4.86
N VAL A 464 -19.34 -11.21 5.23
CA VAL A 464 -18.04 -10.95 4.58
C VAL A 464 -17.07 -12.10 4.82
N THR A 465 -17.01 -12.61 6.05
CA THR A 465 -16.10 -13.70 6.40
C THR A 465 -16.80 -14.90 7.04
N ALA A 466 -16.27 -16.11 6.78
CA ALA A 466 -16.66 -17.34 7.48
C ALA A 466 -15.42 -18.22 7.73
N GLN A 467 -14.77 -18.03 8.89
CA GLN A 467 -13.48 -18.67 9.18
C GLN A 467 -13.66 -20.01 9.90
N GLY A 468 -12.91 -21.02 9.45
CA GLY A 468 -13.15 -22.44 9.74
C GLY A 468 -12.16 -23.10 10.71
N ARG A 469 -11.59 -22.38 11.67
CA ARG A 469 -10.62 -22.93 12.63
C ARG A 469 -11.28 -23.86 13.66
N VAL A 470 -10.75 -25.07 13.80
CA VAL A 470 -11.25 -26.12 14.73
C VAL A 470 -10.33 -26.37 15.92
N ASP A 471 -9.08 -25.89 15.90
CA ASP A 471 -8.14 -26.06 17.00
C ASP A 471 -7.48 -24.71 17.39
N PRO A 472 -7.47 -24.34 18.69
CA PRO A 472 -6.93 -23.07 19.18
C PRO A 472 -5.40 -22.93 19.06
N ASN A 473 -4.69 -23.97 18.66
CA ASN A 473 -3.26 -23.96 18.35
C ASN A 473 -2.96 -23.71 16.86
N GLN A 474 -3.96 -23.83 15.96
CA GLN A 474 -3.74 -23.53 14.54
C GLN A 474 -3.33 -22.07 14.37
N ASN A 475 -2.31 -21.76 13.57
CA ASN A 475 -1.90 -20.37 13.32
C ASN A 475 -2.74 -19.67 12.23
N THR A 476 -3.95 -20.16 11.96
CA THR A 476 -4.83 -19.76 10.84
C THR A 476 -5.87 -18.70 11.24
N GLY A 477 -6.31 -17.88 10.31
CA GLY A 477 -7.29 -16.82 10.52
C GLY A 477 -7.34 -15.86 9.33
N ILE A 478 -8.40 -15.06 9.27
CA ILE A 478 -8.58 -14.04 8.24
C ILE A 478 -8.26 -12.67 8.83
N VAL A 479 -7.23 -12.00 8.32
CA VAL A 479 -6.94 -10.60 8.66
C VAL A 479 -7.27 -9.70 7.49
N ILE A 480 -8.09 -8.69 7.72
CA ILE A 480 -8.43 -7.63 6.77
C ILE A 480 -7.80 -6.34 7.30
N GLN A 481 -6.74 -5.87 6.64
CA GLN A 481 -5.97 -4.69 7.03
C GLN A 481 -6.06 -3.59 5.96
N LYS A 482 -6.46 -2.38 6.36
CA LYS A 482 -6.48 -1.21 5.45
C LYS A 482 -7.35 -1.41 4.20
N CYS A 483 -8.40 -2.20 4.31
CA CYS A 483 -9.33 -2.45 3.22
C CYS A 483 -10.51 -1.48 3.24
N ARG A 484 -11.34 -1.53 2.20
CA ARG A 484 -12.59 -0.78 2.07
C ARG A 484 -13.73 -1.77 1.96
N ILE A 485 -14.53 -1.89 3.02
CA ILE A 485 -15.69 -2.78 3.09
C ILE A 485 -16.94 -1.98 2.71
N GLY A 486 -17.60 -2.38 1.63
CA GLY A 486 -18.72 -1.67 1.03
C GLY A 486 -19.77 -2.58 0.40
N ALA A 487 -20.62 -2.00 -0.44
CA ALA A 487 -21.61 -2.73 -1.23
C ALA A 487 -21.37 -2.47 -2.72
N THR A 488 -21.79 -3.40 -3.56
CA THR A 488 -21.92 -3.15 -5.00
C THR A 488 -23.20 -2.36 -5.30
N ASN A 489 -23.25 -1.70 -6.45
CA ASN A 489 -24.34 -0.80 -6.84
C ASN A 489 -25.74 -1.47 -6.82
N ASP A 490 -25.83 -2.77 -7.09
CA ASP A 490 -27.06 -3.56 -7.03
C ASP A 490 -27.60 -3.76 -5.61
N LEU A 491 -26.74 -3.73 -4.58
CA LEU A 491 -27.16 -3.80 -3.18
C LEU A 491 -27.41 -2.40 -2.58
N GLU A 492 -26.64 -1.39 -2.98
CA GLU A 492 -26.58 -0.07 -2.33
C GLU A 492 -27.96 0.57 -2.10
N SER A 493 -28.82 0.58 -3.11
CA SER A 493 -30.17 1.18 -3.05
C SER A 493 -31.17 0.39 -2.18
N VAL A 494 -30.91 -0.90 -1.93
CA VAL A 494 -31.81 -1.82 -1.24
C VAL A 494 -31.19 -2.44 0.02
N LYS A 495 -29.99 -2.00 0.42
CA LYS A 495 -29.20 -2.58 1.53
C LYS A 495 -29.95 -2.66 2.86
N LYS A 496 -30.91 -1.76 3.11
CA LYS A 496 -31.78 -1.81 4.30
C LYS A 496 -32.62 -3.09 4.39
N ASN A 497 -32.92 -3.72 3.26
CA ASN A 497 -33.70 -4.96 3.18
C ASN A 497 -32.82 -6.22 3.35
N PHE A 498 -31.50 -6.10 3.27
CA PHE A 498 -30.56 -7.22 3.28
C PHE A 498 -29.45 -6.96 4.29
N LYS A 499 -29.59 -7.57 5.47
CA LYS A 499 -28.58 -7.44 6.53
C LYS A 499 -27.23 -7.99 6.07
N THR A 500 -26.17 -7.23 6.30
CA THR A 500 -24.78 -7.61 5.99
C THR A 500 -23.93 -7.53 7.26
N TYR A 501 -23.05 -8.52 7.47
CA TYR A 501 -22.20 -8.63 8.66
C TYR A 501 -20.74 -8.83 8.26
N LEU A 502 -19.82 -8.44 9.14
CA LEU A 502 -18.36 -8.65 9.00
C LEU A 502 -17.99 -10.14 8.91
N GLY A 503 -18.82 -11.01 9.48
CA GLY A 503 -18.69 -12.45 9.33
C GLY A 503 -19.41 -13.26 10.38
N ARG A 504 -19.13 -14.57 10.38
CA ARG A 504 -19.69 -15.56 11.31
C ARG A 504 -18.77 -16.76 11.56
N PRO A 505 -18.83 -17.42 12.73
CA PRO A 505 -17.88 -18.47 13.10
C PRO A 505 -18.24 -19.82 12.46
N TRP A 506 -17.66 -20.13 11.30
CA TRP A 506 -17.96 -21.40 10.61
C TRP A 506 -17.58 -22.63 11.44
N LYS A 507 -16.51 -22.53 12.25
CA LYS A 507 -16.07 -23.57 13.20
C LYS A 507 -15.74 -22.97 14.58
N GLU A 508 -15.57 -23.83 15.58
CA GLU A 508 -15.58 -23.49 17.01
C GLU A 508 -14.55 -22.41 17.42
N TYR A 509 -13.37 -22.39 16.83
CA TYR A 509 -12.28 -21.47 17.18
C TYR A 509 -12.04 -20.40 16.11
N SER A 510 -13.09 -20.06 15.36
CA SER A 510 -13.06 -19.09 14.27
C SER A 510 -12.29 -17.82 14.63
N ARG A 511 -11.38 -17.37 13.74
CA ARG A 511 -10.52 -16.21 13.98
C ARG A 511 -10.55 -15.23 12.81
N THR A 512 -11.09 -14.03 13.05
CA THR A 512 -11.15 -12.95 12.06
C THR A 512 -10.76 -11.63 12.72
N VAL A 513 -9.89 -10.86 12.07
CA VAL A 513 -9.46 -9.53 12.52
C VAL A 513 -9.70 -8.51 11.42
N ILE A 514 -10.39 -7.42 11.74
CA ILE A 514 -10.61 -6.30 10.81
C ILE A 514 -9.97 -5.07 11.42
N MET A 515 -8.92 -4.56 10.76
CA MET A 515 -8.08 -3.51 11.30
C MET A 515 -7.75 -2.44 10.27
N GLN A 516 -7.64 -1.19 10.74
CA GLN A 516 -7.29 -0.01 9.94
C GLN A 516 -8.14 0.16 8.67
N SER A 517 -9.33 -0.42 8.62
CA SER A 517 -10.16 -0.51 7.41
C SER A 517 -11.29 0.52 7.43
N SER A 518 -11.73 0.95 6.25
CA SER A 518 -12.94 1.76 6.09
C SER A 518 -14.15 0.82 5.95
N ILE A 519 -15.19 1.03 6.75
CA ILE A 519 -16.40 0.19 6.78
C ILE A 519 -17.60 1.10 6.49
N SER A 520 -18.27 0.89 5.37
CA SER A 520 -19.49 1.63 5.03
C SER A 520 -20.69 1.19 5.88
N ASP A 521 -21.81 1.89 5.77
CA ASP A 521 -23.06 1.63 6.47
C ASP A 521 -23.82 0.41 5.93
N VAL A 522 -23.19 -0.37 5.02
CA VAL A 522 -23.71 -1.69 4.61
C VAL A 522 -23.71 -2.68 5.78
N ILE A 523 -22.73 -2.58 6.69
CA ILE A 523 -22.59 -3.48 7.83
C ILE A 523 -23.60 -3.10 8.92
N ASP A 524 -24.40 -4.08 9.34
CA ASP A 524 -25.33 -3.93 10.46
C ASP A 524 -24.57 -3.53 11.75
N PRO A 525 -25.10 -2.61 12.58
CA PRO A 525 -24.41 -2.15 13.79
C PRO A 525 -23.94 -3.26 14.75
N ILE A 526 -24.61 -4.42 14.78
CA ILE A 526 -24.16 -5.56 15.62
C ILE A 526 -22.84 -6.18 15.12
N GLY A 527 -22.48 -5.95 13.86
CA GLY A 527 -21.21 -6.29 13.23
C GLY A 527 -21.04 -7.75 12.84
N TRP A 528 -21.38 -8.69 13.73
CA TRP A 528 -21.12 -10.13 13.55
C TRP A 528 -22.40 -10.94 13.70
N HIS A 529 -22.48 -12.08 13.00
CA HIS A 529 -23.64 -12.98 13.05
C HIS A 529 -23.25 -14.37 13.56
N GLU A 530 -24.11 -15.00 14.37
CA GLU A 530 -23.91 -16.35 14.86
C GLU A 530 -23.95 -17.38 13.73
N TRP A 531 -23.24 -18.50 13.87
CA TRP A 531 -23.39 -19.62 12.94
C TRP A 531 -24.66 -20.42 13.25
N SER A 532 -24.82 -20.82 14.51
CA SER A 532 -26.02 -21.46 15.04
C SER A 532 -26.08 -21.32 16.56
N GLY A 533 -27.14 -20.71 17.07
CA GLY A 533 -27.34 -20.51 18.51
C GLY A 533 -26.12 -19.85 19.18
N ASN A 534 -25.59 -20.50 20.21
CA ASN A 534 -24.41 -20.05 20.96
C ASN A 534 -23.09 -20.73 20.55
N PHE A 535 -23.07 -21.48 19.45
CA PHE A 535 -21.89 -22.21 18.98
C PHE A 535 -20.71 -21.26 18.70
N GLY A 536 -19.53 -21.59 19.25
CA GLY A 536 -18.28 -20.88 19.02
C GLY A 536 -18.18 -19.47 19.62
N LEU A 537 -19.26 -18.90 20.17
CA LEU A 537 -19.29 -17.48 20.58
C LEU A 537 -18.33 -17.15 21.75
N SER A 538 -17.98 -18.14 22.56
CA SER A 538 -17.06 -18.00 23.70
C SER A 538 -15.60 -18.30 23.36
N THR A 539 -15.35 -18.98 22.24
CA THR A 539 -14.04 -19.52 21.82
C THR A 539 -13.48 -18.85 20.58
N LEU A 540 -14.32 -18.21 19.75
CA LEU A 540 -13.89 -17.42 18.60
C LEU A 540 -12.97 -16.27 19.01
N VAL A 541 -12.17 -15.78 18.07
CA VAL A 541 -11.27 -14.64 18.25
C VAL A 541 -11.61 -13.59 17.19
N TYR A 542 -12.60 -12.75 17.49
CA TYR A 542 -12.99 -11.64 16.61
C TYR A 542 -12.47 -10.31 17.14
N ARG A 543 -11.78 -9.57 16.28
CA ARG A 543 -11.10 -8.33 16.66
C ARG A 543 -11.38 -7.21 15.68
N GLU A 544 -11.63 -6.03 16.22
CA GLU A 544 -11.67 -4.78 15.45
C GLU A 544 -10.60 -3.82 16.00
N TYR A 545 -9.85 -3.14 15.12
CA TYR A 545 -8.80 -2.20 15.54
C TYR A 545 -8.73 -0.99 14.60
N GLN A 546 -8.96 0.22 15.12
CA GLN A 546 -8.81 1.47 14.36
C GLN A 546 -9.53 1.50 12.99
N ASN A 547 -10.70 0.85 12.91
CA ASN A 547 -11.55 0.97 11.72
C ASN A 547 -12.22 2.35 11.68
N THR A 548 -12.56 2.83 10.49
CA THR A 548 -13.24 4.12 10.27
C THR A 548 -14.40 3.96 9.28
N GLY A 549 -15.20 5.00 9.10
CA GLY A 549 -16.38 4.96 8.23
C GLY A 549 -17.68 4.72 9.02
N PRO A 550 -18.85 4.92 8.38
CA PRO A 550 -20.14 4.93 9.07
C PRO A 550 -20.55 3.57 9.68
N GLY A 551 -20.08 2.44 9.15
CA GLY A 551 -20.31 1.11 9.72
C GLY A 551 -19.25 0.67 10.74
N ALA A 552 -18.23 1.49 11.02
CA ALA A 552 -17.14 1.14 11.93
C ALA A 552 -17.46 1.36 13.42
N GLY A 553 -18.61 1.98 13.76
CA GLY A 553 -19.00 2.20 15.14
C GLY A 553 -19.19 0.90 15.91
N THR A 554 -18.42 0.69 17.00
CA THR A 554 -18.40 -0.58 17.74
C THR A 554 -19.32 -0.61 18.97
N SER A 555 -20.03 0.49 19.28
CA SER A 555 -20.83 0.61 20.52
C SER A 555 -22.01 -0.35 20.59
N ASN A 556 -22.52 -0.80 19.44
CA ASN A 556 -23.67 -1.70 19.32
C ASN A 556 -23.27 -3.12 18.91
N ARG A 557 -21.97 -3.43 18.88
CA ARG A 557 -21.47 -4.75 18.49
C ARG A 557 -21.96 -5.82 19.46
N VAL A 558 -21.99 -7.05 18.97
CA VAL A 558 -22.28 -8.24 19.79
C VAL A 558 -21.45 -8.28 21.08
N THR A 559 -22.02 -8.84 22.14
CA THR A 559 -21.39 -8.93 23.47
C THR A 559 -20.74 -10.29 23.73
N TRP A 560 -20.40 -11.02 22.67
CA TRP A 560 -19.82 -12.35 22.76
C TRP A 560 -18.46 -12.33 23.44
N LYS A 561 -18.16 -13.31 24.30
CA LYS A 561 -16.88 -13.40 25.01
C LYS A 561 -15.67 -13.49 24.06
N GLY A 562 -15.84 -14.07 22.88
CA GLY A 562 -14.79 -14.15 21.86
C GLY A 562 -14.53 -12.86 21.08
N TYR A 563 -15.42 -11.86 21.17
CA TYR A 563 -15.30 -10.57 20.47
C TYR A 563 -14.64 -9.51 21.36
N LYS A 564 -13.75 -8.70 20.77
CA LYS A 564 -13.07 -7.58 21.47
C LYS A 564 -12.61 -6.49 20.50
N VAL A 565 -12.77 -5.22 20.88
CA VAL A 565 -12.06 -4.11 20.24
C VAL A 565 -10.64 -4.04 20.79
N ILE A 566 -9.63 -4.16 19.94
CA ILE A 566 -8.23 -4.07 20.37
C ILE A 566 -7.94 -2.60 20.72
N THR A 567 -7.41 -2.37 21.91
CA THR A 567 -6.94 -1.06 22.37
C THR A 567 -5.42 -0.99 22.53
N ASP A 568 -4.79 -2.15 22.77
CA ASP A 568 -3.33 -2.28 22.85
C ASP A 568 -2.74 -2.48 21.45
N THR A 569 -1.78 -1.62 21.10
CA THR A 569 -1.09 -1.67 19.81
C THR A 569 -0.17 -2.89 19.69
N ALA A 570 0.31 -3.44 20.82
CA ALA A 570 1.08 -4.68 20.81
C ALA A 570 0.23 -5.88 20.37
N GLU A 571 -1.00 -6.02 20.90
CA GLU A 571 -1.95 -7.07 20.46
C GLU A 571 -2.29 -6.92 18.96
N ALA A 572 -2.51 -5.70 18.48
CA ALA A 572 -2.80 -5.46 17.07
C ALA A 572 -1.62 -5.79 16.14
N ARG A 573 -0.37 -5.66 16.62
CA ARG A 573 0.84 -5.93 15.83
C ARG A 573 0.96 -7.40 15.46
N GLU A 574 0.47 -8.30 16.30
CA GLU A 574 0.47 -9.75 16.04
C GLU A 574 -0.37 -10.15 14.81
N TYR A 575 -1.29 -9.29 14.38
CA TYR A 575 -2.12 -9.51 13.19
C TYR A 575 -1.56 -8.84 11.92
N THR A 576 -0.42 -8.14 12.01
CA THR A 576 0.22 -7.53 10.82
C THR A 576 0.91 -8.59 9.95
N PRO A 577 1.09 -8.38 8.63
CA PRO A 577 1.68 -9.38 7.74
C PRO A 577 3.04 -9.93 8.19
N GLY A 578 3.86 -9.10 8.82
CA GLY A 578 5.17 -9.49 9.33
C GLY A 578 5.07 -10.57 10.41
N SER A 579 4.12 -10.44 11.34
CA SER A 579 3.92 -11.41 12.44
C SER A 579 2.97 -12.54 12.02
N PHE A 580 1.79 -12.21 11.50
CA PHE A 580 0.69 -13.17 11.33
C PHE A 580 0.97 -14.28 10.29
N ILE A 581 1.69 -13.94 9.21
CA ILE A 581 2.02 -14.85 8.11
C ILE A 581 3.53 -14.96 7.87
N GLY A 582 4.35 -14.53 8.84
CA GLY A 582 5.81 -14.51 8.71
C GLY A 582 6.29 -13.73 7.48
N GLY A 583 5.56 -12.67 7.09
CA GLY A 583 5.67 -12.02 5.78
C GLY A 583 7.05 -11.45 5.45
N SER A 584 7.85 -11.13 6.48
CA SER A 584 9.24 -10.66 6.32
C SER A 584 10.14 -11.66 5.60
N SER A 585 9.82 -12.96 5.69
CA SER A 585 10.65 -14.03 5.13
C SER A 585 10.40 -14.33 3.65
N TRP A 586 9.23 -13.92 3.11
CA TRP A 586 8.80 -14.37 1.78
C TRP A 586 8.09 -13.32 0.93
N LEU A 587 7.42 -12.30 1.50
CA LEU A 587 6.69 -11.31 0.69
C LEU A 587 7.62 -10.50 -0.22
N GLY A 588 8.85 -10.20 0.23
CA GLY A 588 9.87 -9.56 -0.61
C GLY A 588 10.15 -10.31 -1.92
N SER A 589 10.00 -11.64 -1.92
CA SER A 589 10.20 -12.50 -3.10
C SER A 589 9.09 -12.44 -4.14
N THR A 590 7.95 -11.83 -3.80
CA THR A 590 6.80 -11.74 -4.72
C THR A 590 6.96 -10.59 -5.71
N GLY A 591 7.70 -9.53 -5.34
CA GLY A 591 7.74 -8.27 -6.07
C GLY A 591 6.43 -7.48 -6.02
N PHE A 592 5.48 -7.86 -5.15
CA PHE A 592 4.22 -7.16 -4.94
C PHE A 592 4.35 -6.12 -3.82
N PRO A 593 3.49 -5.09 -3.78
CA PRO A 593 3.50 -4.14 -2.67
C PRO A 593 3.02 -4.81 -1.38
N PHE A 594 3.70 -4.52 -0.27
CA PHE A 594 3.25 -4.93 1.07
C PHE A 594 3.77 -3.96 2.13
N SER A 595 3.13 -4.01 3.29
CA SER A 595 3.62 -3.45 4.55
C SER A 595 3.64 -4.55 5.60
N LEU A 596 4.78 -4.77 6.23
CA LEU A 596 4.94 -5.81 7.26
C LEU A 596 4.23 -5.44 8.57
N GLY A 597 4.18 -4.15 8.91
CA GLY A 597 3.57 -3.66 10.14
C GLY A 597 2.29 -2.86 9.89
N PHE A 598 2.00 -1.95 10.81
CA PHE A 598 1.02 -0.89 10.56
C PHE A 598 1.54 0.00 9.44
N MET A 599 0.71 0.30 8.45
CA MET A 599 1.05 1.39 7.53
C MET A 599 0.81 2.70 8.27
N ASP A 600 1.87 3.49 8.44
CA ASP A 600 1.84 4.77 9.13
C ASP A 600 0.77 5.70 8.56
N THR A 601 -0.35 5.83 9.28
CA THR A 601 -0.85 7.15 9.63
C THR A 601 -0.16 7.51 10.94
N ILE A 602 1.03 8.12 10.84
CA ILE A 602 1.88 8.54 11.97
C ILE A 602 1.02 9.02 13.15
N LYS A 603 0.91 8.20 14.19
CA LYS A 603 0.37 8.55 15.51
C LYS A 603 1.45 8.28 16.55
N SER A 604 2.29 9.28 16.79
CA SER A 604 3.20 9.29 17.94
C SER A 604 2.40 9.59 19.21
N PHE A 605 2.18 8.53 19.98
CA PHE A 605 2.07 8.41 21.44
C PHE A 605 1.44 9.53 22.28
N LYS A 606 0.31 9.16 22.88
CA LYS A 606 -0.46 9.81 23.94
C LYS A 606 0.41 10.37 25.07
N GLY A 607 0.12 11.62 25.44
CA GLY A 607 0.71 12.32 26.57
C GLY A 607 0.38 11.68 27.92
N TYR A 608 1.35 11.77 28.83
CA TYR A 608 1.14 11.67 30.26
C TYR A 608 1.73 12.91 30.91
N GLY A 609 0.86 13.65 31.59
CA GLY A 609 1.16 14.91 32.25
C GLY A 609 1.92 14.74 33.56
N LYS A 610 2.57 15.86 33.92
CA LYS A 610 3.19 16.21 35.21
C LYS A 610 4.33 15.29 35.64
N VAL A 611 5.51 15.56 35.10
CA VAL A 611 6.79 14.97 35.53
C VAL A 611 7.51 15.95 36.44
N ASP A 612 7.98 15.41 37.56
CA ASP A 612 8.72 16.03 38.65
C ASP A 612 10.08 16.61 38.17
N GLU A 613 10.45 17.80 38.65
CA GLU A 613 11.64 18.56 38.21
C GLU A 613 12.96 17.80 38.41
N LEU A 614 13.00 16.88 39.38
CA LEU A 614 14.17 16.04 39.67
C LEU A 614 14.45 15.03 38.55
N GLU A 615 13.41 14.46 37.93
CA GLU A 615 13.57 13.57 36.78
C GLU A 615 14.03 14.34 35.53
N GLN A 616 13.62 15.61 35.39
CA GLN A 616 14.03 16.47 34.29
C GLN A 616 15.53 16.78 34.31
N GLN A 617 16.13 17.00 35.48
CA GLN A 617 17.59 17.17 35.59
C GLN A 617 18.37 15.87 35.32
N ALA A 618 17.86 14.73 35.80
CA ALA A 618 18.48 13.43 35.54
C ALA A 618 18.41 13.05 34.05
N TYR A 619 17.28 13.34 33.41
CA TYR A 619 17.10 13.19 31.97
C TYR A 619 18.05 14.08 31.18
N GLN A 620 18.13 15.37 31.49
CA GLN A 620 19.04 16.30 30.80
C GLN A 620 20.51 15.83 30.86
N LYS A 621 20.98 15.29 31.99
CA LYS A 621 22.34 14.71 32.09
C LYS A 621 22.51 13.46 31.22
N LYS A 622 21.52 12.56 31.16
CA LYS A 622 21.56 11.35 30.31
C LYS A 622 21.51 11.68 28.82
N THR A 623 20.69 12.64 28.42
CA THR A 623 20.51 13.04 27.01
C THR A 623 21.77 13.74 26.47
N ARG A 624 22.43 14.58 27.28
CA ARG A 624 23.69 15.24 26.90
C ARG A 624 24.82 14.24 26.65
N LYS A 625 24.94 13.18 27.49
CA LYS A 625 25.92 12.10 27.27
C LYS A 625 25.64 11.30 25.99
N ARG A 626 24.37 10.98 25.70
CA ARG A 626 24.00 10.25 24.47
C ARG A 626 24.29 11.04 23.20
N LEU A 627 24.00 12.34 23.19
CA LEU A 627 24.26 13.19 22.02
C LEU A 627 25.76 13.30 21.71
N ILE A 628 26.60 13.40 22.74
CA ILE A 628 28.06 13.44 22.56
C ILE A 628 28.58 12.12 21.97
N ILE A 629 28.09 10.97 22.45
CA ILE A 629 28.51 9.66 21.94
C ILE A 629 28.12 9.48 20.47
N ILE A 630 26.90 9.85 20.10
CA ILE A 630 26.44 9.73 18.70
C ILE A 630 27.28 10.64 17.79
N ALA A 631 27.52 11.89 18.19
CA ALA A 631 28.34 12.81 17.41
C ALA A 631 29.78 12.30 17.21
N VAL A 632 30.40 11.76 18.26
CA VAL A 632 31.76 11.19 18.18
C VAL A 632 31.79 9.94 17.29
N SER A 633 30.81 9.03 17.44
CA SER A 633 30.75 7.82 16.60
C SER A 633 30.55 8.14 15.13
N SER A 634 29.72 9.14 14.80
CA SER A 634 29.51 9.57 13.41
C SER A 634 30.76 10.20 12.81
N ILE A 635 31.50 11.01 13.56
CA ILE A 635 32.77 11.61 13.10
C ILE A 635 33.82 10.52 12.84
N VAL A 636 33.93 9.52 13.73
CA VAL A 636 34.87 8.40 13.55
C VAL A 636 34.50 7.56 12.34
N LEU A 637 33.21 7.27 12.14
CA LEU A 637 32.74 6.51 10.97
C LEU A 637 33.07 7.26 9.66
N PHE A 638 32.86 8.58 9.64
CA PHE A 638 33.19 9.39 8.47
C PHE A 638 34.69 9.44 8.20
N ALA A 639 35.53 9.54 9.24
CA ALA A 639 36.98 9.48 9.10
C ALA A 639 37.46 8.12 8.54
N VAL A 640 36.82 7.01 8.96
CA VAL A 640 37.09 5.67 8.42
C VAL A 640 36.68 5.57 6.95
N ILE A 641 35.54 6.13 6.57
CA ILE A 641 35.07 6.15 5.17
C ILE A 641 36.01 6.98 4.31
N ILE A 642 36.43 8.17 4.76
CA ILE A 642 37.38 9.01 4.01
C ILE A 642 38.73 8.31 3.87
N ALA A 643 39.22 7.65 4.92
CA ALA A 643 40.46 6.86 4.86
C ALA A 643 40.33 5.65 3.91
N ALA A 644 39.18 4.98 3.90
CA ALA A 644 38.90 3.87 2.99
C ALA A 644 38.84 4.35 1.54
N VAL A 645 38.18 5.47 1.26
CA VAL A 645 38.08 6.06 -0.08
C VAL A 645 39.44 6.56 -0.56
N ALA A 646 40.22 7.23 0.30
CA ALA A 646 41.59 7.62 -0.02
C ALA A 646 42.49 6.40 -0.27
N GLY A 647 42.34 5.33 0.53
CA GLY A 647 43.03 4.07 0.33
C GLY A 647 42.70 3.42 -1.02
N VAL A 648 41.43 3.41 -1.41
CA VAL A 648 40.97 2.83 -2.69
C VAL A 648 41.45 3.65 -3.89
N VAL A 649 41.41 4.97 -3.82
CA VAL A 649 41.89 5.84 -4.91
C VAL A 649 43.42 5.75 -5.07
N ILE A 650 44.16 5.66 -3.96
CA ILE A 650 45.62 5.46 -4.01
C ILE A 650 45.95 4.06 -4.53
N HIS A 651 45.18 3.03 -4.15
CA HIS A 651 45.43 1.67 -4.62
C HIS A 651 45.11 1.49 -6.11
N LYS A 652 44.14 2.23 -6.67
CA LYS A 652 43.80 2.15 -8.10
C LYS A 652 44.90 2.66 -9.05
N ARG A 653 45.92 3.38 -8.54
CA ARG A 653 47.05 3.83 -9.37
C ARG A 653 48.18 2.80 -9.49
N ASN A 654 48.24 1.80 -8.64
CA ASN A 654 49.34 0.84 -8.64
C ASN A 654 48.83 -0.60 -8.75
N THR A 655 49.41 -1.31 -9.72
CA THR A 655 49.45 -2.76 -9.86
C THR A 655 48.33 -3.43 -10.67
N SER A 656 48.61 -3.50 -11.97
CA SER A 656 48.37 -4.64 -12.84
C SER A 656 49.00 -5.93 -12.28
N SER A 657 48.18 -6.89 -11.83
CA SER A 657 48.48 -8.33 -11.93
C SER A 657 47.36 -9.19 -11.31
N SER A 658 46.74 -10.00 -12.17
CA SER A 658 46.06 -11.29 -11.99
C SER A 658 45.31 -11.61 -10.67
N PRO A 659 43.98 -11.82 -10.71
CA PRO A 659 43.14 -12.01 -9.53
C PRO A 659 43.06 -13.48 -9.08
N SER A 660 43.33 -13.71 -7.80
CA SER A 660 43.05 -14.97 -7.10
C SER A 660 41.61 -15.01 -6.59
N SER A 661 40.94 -16.13 -6.86
CA SER A 661 39.63 -16.53 -6.36
C SER A 661 39.66 -16.77 -4.85
N ASP A 662 38.85 -16.03 -4.09
CA ASP A 662 38.15 -16.46 -2.86
C ASP A 662 37.63 -15.23 -2.10
N SER A 663 36.52 -14.67 -2.61
CA SER A 663 35.64 -13.77 -1.87
C SER A 663 34.19 -14.10 -2.25
N PRO A 664 33.26 -14.29 -1.30
CA PRO A 664 31.85 -14.53 -1.62
C PRO A 664 31.25 -13.32 -2.35
N PRO A 665 30.30 -13.53 -3.28
CA PRO A 665 29.86 -12.50 -4.20
C PRO A 665 29.17 -11.37 -3.45
N GLN A 666 29.74 -10.18 -3.51
CA GLN A 666 29.11 -8.95 -3.07
C GLN A 666 27.79 -8.80 -3.83
N THR A 667 26.68 -8.67 -3.10
CA THR A 667 25.33 -8.51 -3.63
C THR A 667 25.20 -7.14 -4.31
N GLU A 668 25.76 -6.99 -5.51
CA GLU A 668 25.60 -5.76 -6.29
C GLU A 668 24.13 -5.63 -6.72
N LEU A 669 23.46 -4.54 -6.30
CA LEU A 669 22.15 -4.15 -6.84
C LEU A 669 22.32 -3.92 -8.34
N THR A 670 21.55 -4.60 -9.19
CA THR A 670 21.63 -4.37 -10.63
C THR A 670 20.83 -3.11 -11.00
N PRO A 671 21.23 -2.32 -12.02
CA PRO A 671 20.45 -1.18 -12.49
C PRO A 671 18.98 -1.46 -12.81
N ALA A 672 18.69 -2.62 -13.42
CA ALA A 672 17.31 -3.05 -13.67
C ALA A 672 16.50 -3.21 -12.37
N ALA A 673 17.14 -3.70 -11.30
CA ALA A 673 16.54 -3.80 -9.97
C ALA A 673 16.11 -2.46 -9.41
N SER A 674 17.04 -1.50 -9.44
CA SER A 674 16.83 -0.16 -8.93
C SER A 674 15.69 0.52 -9.69
N LEU A 675 15.70 0.46 -11.02
CA LEU A 675 14.63 1.02 -11.85
C LEU A 675 13.27 0.41 -11.51
N LYS A 676 13.20 -0.90 -11.29
CA LYS A 676 11.95 -1.54 -10.90
C LYS A 676 11.46 -1.12 -9.52
N ALA A 677 12.34 -1.07 -8.53
CA ALA A 677 12.00 -0.62 -7.20
C ALA A 677 11.45 0.82 -7.25
N VAL A 678 12.07 1.67 -8.09
CA VAL A 678 11.62 3.02 -8.35
C VAL A 678 10.24 3.06 -9.02
N CYS A 679 10.02 2.27 -10.07
CA CYS A 679 8.74 2.25 -10.77
C CYS A 679 7.60 1.57 -9.99
N HIS A 680 7.91 0.69 -9.04
CA HIS A 680 6.91 -0.06 -8.28
C HIS A 680 6.02 0.84 -7.39
N VAL A 681 6.49 2.01 -6.98
CA VAL A 681 5.70 2.93 -6.14
C VAL A 681 4.70 3.80 -6.94
N THR A 682 4.76 3.72 -8.27
CA THR A 682 3.98 4.53 -9.21
C THR A 682 2.58 3.96 -9.48
N GLN A 683 1.69 4.78 -10.06
CA GLN A 683 0.36 4.31 -10.50
C GLN A 683 0.45 3.44 -11.77
N TYR A 684 1.46 3.67 -12.62
CA TYR A 684 1.63 2.97 -13.89
C TYR A 684 3.02 2.32 -13.98
N PRO A 685 3.29 1.27 -13.16
CA PRO A 685 4.63 0.69 -13.02
C PRO A 685 5.21 0.12 -14.33
N ASN A 686 4.34 -0.43 -15.19
CA ASN A 686 4.75 -1.00 -16.47
C ASN A 686 5.16 0.09 -17.47
N SER A 687 4.39 1.18 -17.56
CA SER A 687 4.71 2.30 -18.45
C SER A 687 5.93 3.07 -17.92
N CYS A 688 6.04 3.25 -16.59
CA CYS A 688 7.23 3.82 -15.94
C CYS A 688 8.51 3.08 -16.37
N PHE A 689 8.54 1.76 -16.19
CA PHE A 689 9.76 1.05 -16.49
C PHE A 689 10.03 1.02 -17.99
N SER A 690 9.06 0.61 -18.81
CA SER A 690 9.27 0.44 -20.25
C SER A 690 9.80 1.73 -20.88
N ALA A 691 9.28 2.89 -20.47
CA ALA A 691 9.75 4.16 -20.97
C ALA A 691 11.16 4.52 -20.48
N ILE A 692 11.48 4.37 -19.18
CA ILE A 692 12.82 4.72 -18.66
C ILE A 692 13.90 3.75 -19.17
N SER A 693 13.61 2.44 -19.18
CA SER A 693 14.57 1.42 -19.63
C SER A 693 14.94 1.49 -21.10
N SER A 694 14.14 2.18 -21.91
CA SER A 694 14.47 2.46 -23.30
C SER A 694 15.59 3.50 -23.46
N LEU A 695 15.93 4.24 -22.39
CA LEU A 695 16.96 5.26 -22.40
C LEU A 695 18.36 4.64 -22.10
N PRO A 696 19.41 5.01 -22.86
CA PRO A 696 20.78 4.51 -22.62
C PRO A 696 21.31 4.77 -21.21
N GLU A 697 20.91 5.87 -20.58
CA GLU A 697 21.36 6.29 -19.26
C GLU A 697 20.65 5.54 -18.11
N SER A 698 19.68 4.67 -18.40
CA SER A 698 18.93 3.89 -17.40
C SER A 698 19.76 2.81 -16.70
N ASN A 699 20.98 2.54 -17.18
CA ASN A 699 21.95 1.62 -16.58
C ASN A 699 22.62 2.23 -15.33
N THR A 700 21.82 2.62 -14.35
CA THR A 700 22.22 3.19 -13.07
C THR A 700 21.45 2.54 -11.91
N THR A 701 22.06 2.53 -10.72
CA THR A 701 21.39 2.15 -9.48
C THR A 701 20.91 3.34 -8.65
N ASP A 702 21.24 4.56 -9.10
CA ASP A 702 20.96 5.81 -8.38
C ASP A 702 19.49 6.24 -8.55
N PRO A 703 18.68 6.29 -7.46
CA PRO A 703 17.29 6.70 -7.52
C PRO A 703 17.10 8.15 -7.99
N GLU A 704 18.05 9.04 -7.75
CA GLU A 704 17.98 10.43 -8.23
C GLU A 704 18.13 10.49 -9.76
N LEU A 705 19.08 9.74 -10.32
CA LEU A 705 19.24 9.67 -11.77
C LEU A 705 18.01 9.01 -12.42
N LEU A 706 17.46 7.95 -11.82
CA LEU A 706 16.23 7.31 -12.31
C LEU A 706 15.03 8.27 -12.31
N PHE A 707 14.93 9.15 -11.31
CA PHE A 707 13.94 10.22 -11.28
C PHE A 707 14.17 11.27 -12.38
N LYS A 708 15.41 11.70 -12.62
CA LYS A 708 15.75 12.59 -13.74
C LYS A 708 15.33 11.99 -15.08
N LEU A 709 15.52 10.68 -15.25
CA LEU A 709 15.08 9.95 -16.45
C LEU A 709 13.56 9.87 -16.56
N SER A 710 12.83 9.68 -15.44
CA SER A 710 11.37 9.69 -15.45
C SER A 710 10.81 11.03 -15.91
N LEU A 711 11.40 12.14 -15.43
CA LEU A 711 11.04 13.49 -15.89
C LEU A 711 11.36 13.69 -17.38
N ARG A 712 12.52 13.21 -17.85
CA ARG A 712 12.91 13.32 -19.26
C ARG A 712 11.91 12.62 -20.19
N VAL A 713 11.46 11.42 -19.81
CA VAL A 713 10.41 10.69 -20.55
C VAL A 713 9.11 11.49 -20.58
N ALA A 714 8.68 12.04 -19.43
CA ALA A 714 7.46 12.83 -19.36
C ALA A 714 7.53 14.09 -20.24
N ILE A 715 8.67 14.77 -20.27
CA ILE A 715 8.91 15.94 -21.12
C ILE A 715 8.91 15.56 -22.60
N ASP A 716 9.61 14.49 -22.98
CA ASP A 716 9.68 14.04 -24.38
C ASP A 716 8.26 13.76 -24.93
N GLU A 717 7.44 13.04 -24.17
CA GLU A 717 6.10 12.66 -24.61
C GLU A 717 5.13 13.85 -24.60
N LEU A 718 5.21 14.73 -23.61
CA LEU A 718 4.42 15.97 -23.61
C LEU A 718 4.85 16.91 -24.74
N SER A 719 6.13 16.93 -25.12
CA SER A 719 6.64 17.79 -26.20
C SER A 719 6.07 17.41 -27.57
N LYS A 720 5.77 16.12 -27.78
CA LYS A 720 5.10 15.60 -28.99
C LYS A 720 3.68 16.15 -29.15
N LEU A 721 3.06 16.61 -28.06
CA LEU A 721 1.71 17.17 -28.07
C LEU A 721 1.67 18.66 -28.46
N SER A 722 2.81 19.35 -28.48
CA SER A 722 2.88 20.79 -28.77
C SER A 722 2.23 21.18 -30.11
N SER A 723 2.36 20.34 -31.14
CA SER A 723 1.74 20.56 -32.47
C SER A 723 0.32 20.00 -32.59
N PHE A 724 -0.16 19.22 -31.63
CA PHE A 724 -1.42 18.48 -31.71
C PHE A 724 -2.67 19.40 -31.71
N PRO A 725 -2.74 20.46 -30.89
CA PRO A 725 -3.84 21.43 -30.96
C PRO A 725 -4.01 22.05 -32.36
N SER A 726 -2.92 22.39 -33.05
CA SER A 726 -2.98 22.92 -34.41
C SER A 726 -3.59 21.93 -35.41
N LYS A 727 -3.30 20.62 -35.24
CA LYS A 727 -3.90 19.55 -36.05
C LYS A 727 -5.40 19.41 -35.80
N LEU A 728 -5.84 19.42 -34.54
CA LEU A 728 -7.27 19.37 -34.20
C LEU A 728 -8.02 20.58 -34.71
N ARG A 729 -7.40 21.76 -34.69
CA ARG A 729 -7.98 23.00 -35.19
C ARG A 729 -8.33 22.93 -36.67
N ALA A 730 -7.49 22.29 -37.49
CA ALA A 730 -7.77 22.08 -38.91
C ALA A 730 -9.04 21.25 -39.14
N ASN A 731 -9.36 20.32 -38.24
CA ASN A 731 -10.59 19.53 -38.29
C ASN A 731 -11.82 20.28 -37.72
N ALA A 732 -11.58 21.36 -36.98
CA ALA A 732 -12.59 22.16 -36.28
C ALA A 732 -12.83 23.54 -36.94
N GLU A 733 -12.50 23.71 -38.23
CA GLU A 733 -12.42 25.02 -38.89
C GLU A 733 -13.74 25.84 -38.80
N HIS A 734 -14.89 25.16 -38.73
CA HIS A 734 -16.21 25.80 -38.69
C HIS A 734 -16.82 25.94 -37.28
N ASP A 735 -16.16 25.48 -36.21
CA ASP A 735 -16.66 25.58 -34.83
C ASP A 735 -15.75 26.50 -33.99
N ALA A 736 -16.09 27.79 -33.95
CA ALA A 736 -15.32 28.79 -33.22
C ALA A 736 -15.24 28.52 -31.70
N ARG A 737 -16.23 27.85 -31.10
CA ARG A 737 -16.18 27.49 -29.66
C ARG A 737 -15.19 26.36 -29.44
N LEU A 738 -15.22 25.35 -30.31
CA LEU A 738 -14.26 24.25 -30.29
C LEU A 738 -12.83 24.75 -30.54
N GLN A 739 -12.61 25.68 -31.46
CA GLN A 739 -11.28 26.27 -31.68
C GLN A 739 -10.73 26.93 -30.43
N LYS A 740 -11.55 27.72 -29.71
CA LYS A 740 -11.13 28.34 -28.44
C LYS A 740 -10.79 27.30 -27.37
N ALA A 741 -11.57 26.21 -27.27
CA ALA A 741 -11.26 25.13 -26.33
C ALA A 741 -9.95 24.39 -26.71
N ILE A 742 -9.68 24.22 -28.01
CA ILE A 742 -8.41 23.67 -28.50
C ILE A 742 -7.24 24.63 -28.21
N ASP A 743 -7.45 25.94 -28.33
CA ASP A 743 -6.41 26.94 -28.00
C ASP A 743 -6.04 26.88 -26.50
N VAL A 744 -6.99 26.58 -25.61
CA VAL A 744 -6.70 26.32 -24.18
C VAL A 744 -5.69 25.18 -24.04
N CYS A 745 -5.87 24.07 -24.75
CA CYS A 745 -4.94 22.94 -24.72
C CYS A 745 -3.51 23.34 -25.11
N GLY A 746 -3.34 24.16 -26.16
CA GLY A 746 -2.02 24.65 -26.57
C GLY A 746 -1.33 25.45 -25.46
N ASN A 747 -2.08 26.33 -24.79
CA ASN A 747 -1.56 27.13 -23.68
C ASN A 747 -1.12 26.27 -22.51
N VAL A 748 -1.99 25.37 -22.03
CA VAL A 748 -1.71 24.56 -20.83
C VAL A 748 -0.66 23.46 -21.09
N PHE A 749 -0.52 22.95 -22.31
CA PHE A 749 0.61 22.07 -22.64
C PHE A 749 1.95 22.81 -22.58
N GLY A 750 1.99 24.05 -23.04
CA GLY A 750 3.16 24.91 -22.92
C GLY A 750 3.52 25.22 -21.46
N ASP A 751 2.51 25.38 -20.60
CA ASP A 751 2.70 25.58 -19.15
C ASP A 751 3.22 24.31 -18.48
N ALA A 752 2.59 23.16 -18.73
CA ALA A 752 2.99 21.86 -18.20
C ALA A 752 4.44 21.49 -18.57
N LEU A 753 4.86 21.76 -19.82
CA LEU A 753 6.24 21.52 -20.26
C LEU A 753 7.25 22.36 -19.47
N GLU A 754 6.92 23.60 -19.13
CA GLU A 754 7.81 24.44 -18.34
C GLU A 754 7.89 23.96 -16.90
N GLN A 755 6.77 23.59 -16.28
CA GLN A 755 6.75 23.01 -14.93
C GLN A 755 7.66 21.76 -14.83
N LEU A 756 7.64 20.90 -15.85
CA LEU A 756 8.52 19.72 -15.90
C LEU A 756 9.99 20.10 -16.14
N ASN A 757 10.27 21.10 -16.97
CA ASN A 757 11.64 21.59 -17.20
C ASN A 757 12.23 22.28 -15.97
N ASP A 758 11.43 23.07 -15.24
CA ASP A 758 11.82 23.69 -13.97
C ASP A 758 12.09 22.60 -12.92
N SER A 759 11.27 21.55 -12.90
CA SER A 759 11.50 20.36 -12.07
C SER A 759 12.85 19.69 -12.36
N ILE A 760 13.23 19.51 -13.62
CA ILE A 760 14.56 18.99 -13.98
C ILE A 760 15.67 19.96 -13.56
N SER A 761 15.47 21.25 -13.79
CA SER A 761 16.48 22.28 -13.52
C SER A 761 16.81 22.40 -12.03
N ALA A 762 15.81 22.26 -11.16
CA ALA A 762 16.00 22.22 -9.71
C ALA A 762 16.90 21.06 -9.24
N LEU A 763 17.01 19.99 -10.03
CA LEU A 763 17.90 18.85 -9.75
C LEU A 763 19.32 19.03 -10.35
N GLY A 764 19.50 20.00 -11.26
CA GLY A 764 20.69 20.13 -12.12
C GLY A 764 21.83 20.98 -11.55
N SER A 765 21.63 21.72 -10.46
CA SER A 765 22.64 22.67 -9.95
C SER A 765 23.76 22.01 -9.11
N GLY A 766 23.72 20.70 -8.88
CA GLY A 766 24.68 19.97 -8.03
C GLY A 766 25.77 19.20 -8.76
N ALA A 767 25.79 19.17 -10.10
CA ALA A 767 26.69 18.30 -10.87
C ALA A 767 28.20 18.57 -10.68
N ALA A 768 28.60 19.63 -9.95
CA ALA A 768 30.00 19.88 -9.60
C ALA A 768 30.40 19.40 -8.19
N GLU A 769 29.48 18.96 -7.34
CA GLU A 769 29.80 18.42 -6.00
C GLU A 769 29.10 17.07 -5.82
N ALA A 770 29.74 16.00 -6.29
CA ALA A 770 29.31 14.63 -6.04
C ALA A 770 29.14 14.38 -4.52
N GLY A 771 27.90 14.36 -4.04
CA GLY A 771 27.57 13.95 -2.67
C GLY A 771 26.48 14.74 -1.94
N LYS A 772 25.90 15.81 -2.50
CA LYS A 772 24.75 16.49 -1.86
C LYS A 772 23.42 15.95 -2.39
N ILE A 773 22.71 15.24 -1.52
CA ILE A 773 21.31 14.80 -1.70
C ILE A 773 20.41 16.02 -1.95
N ILE A 774 19.39 15.87 -2.81
CA ILE A 774 18.36 16.89 -3.07
C ILE A 774 17.78 17.38 -1.74
N SER A 775 17.78 18.71 -1.53
CA SER A 775 17.27 19.28 -0.28
C SER A 775 15.77 18.99 -0.13
N PRO A 776 15.25 18.79 1.11
CA PRO A 776 13.82 18.60 1.34
C PRO A 776 12.93 19.69 0.71
N ALA A 777 13.40 20.95 0.71
CA ALA A 777 12.70 22.08 0.09
C ALA A 777 12.58 21.91 -1.44
N SER A 778 13.65 21.43 -2.09
CA SER A 778 13.64 21.13 -3.53
C SER A 778 12.69 19.99 -3.89
N VAL A 779 12.53 18.99 -3.00
CA VAL A 779 11.55 17.90 -3.19
C VAL A 779 10.12 18.46 -3.20
N GLY A 780 9.78 19.32 -2.23
CA GLY A 780 8.44 19.94 -2.16
C GLY A 780 8.13 20.87 -3.33
N ASP A 781 9.13 21.61 -3.83
CA ASP A 781 9.01 22.42 -5.05
C ASP A 781 8.70 21.54 -6.27
N VAL A 782 9.50 20.49 -6.49
CA VAL A 782 9.33 19.58 -7.62
C VAL A 782 7.99 18.81 -7.54
N GLU A 783 7.58 18.37 -6.36
CA GLU A 783 6.26 17.77 -6.13
C GLU A 783 5.13 18.72 -6.56
N THR A 784 5.23 20.00 -6.21
CA THR A 784 4.25 21.03 -6.56
C THR A 784 4.18 21.24 -8.08
N TRP A 785 5.34 21.38 -8.74
CA TRP A 785 5.39 21.68 -10.18
C TRP A 785 4.92 20.50 -11.03
N ILE A 786 5.28 19.25 -10.69
CA ILE A 786 4.74 18.08 -11.39
C ILE A 786 3.22 17.96 -11.13
N SER A 787 2.75 18.28 -9.92
CA SER A 787 1.31 18.34 -9.62
C SER A 787 0.59 19.37 -10.50
N ALA A 788 1.20 20.54 -10.74
CA ALA A 788 0.71 21.55 -11.68
C ALA A 788 0.69 21.04 -13.13
N ALA A 789 1.75 20.36 -13.59
CA ALA A 789 1.80 19.81 -14.96
C ALA A 789 0.69 18.78 -15.25
N LEU A 790 0.28 17.99 -14.25
CA LEU A 790 -0.89 17.10 -14.36
C LEU A 790 -2.20 17.89 -14.40
N THR A 791 -2.33 18.94 -13.57
CA THR A 791 -3.49 19.82 -13.58
C THR A 791 -3.68 20.54 -14.91
N ASP A 792 -2.60 21.02 -15.51
CA ASP A 792 -2.59 21.69 -16.81
C ASP A 792 -3.08 20.73 -17.92
N GLN A 793 -2.61 19.48 -17.91
CA GLN A 793 -3.12 18.44 -18.81
C GLN A 793 -4.62 18.19 -18.60
N ASP A 794 -5.09 18.02 -17.36
CA ASP A 794 -6.53 17.81 -17.11
C ASP A 794 -7.39 19.02 -17.53
N THR A 795 -6.85 20.24 -17.41
CA THR A 795 -7.51 21.47 -17.84
C THR A 795 -7.80 21.49 -19.34
N CYS A 796 -6.90 20.92 -20.16
CA CYS A 796 -7.17 20.75 -21.59
C CYS A 796 -8.37 19.82 -21.84
N LEU A 797 -8.44 18.70 -21.12
CA LEU A 797 -9.56 17.76 -21.24
C LEU A 797 -10.87 18.40 -20.77
N ASP A 798 -10.85 19.13 -19.67
CA ASP A 798 -12.02 19.84 -19.12
C ASP A 798 -12.55 20.88 -20.11
N ALA A 799 -11.68 21.69 -20.72
CA ALA A 799 -12.09 22.70 -21.71
C ALA A 799 -12.83 22.12 -22.92
N LEU A 800 -12.47 20.90 -23.36
CA LEU A 800 -13.14 20.20 -24.46
C LEU A 800 -14.43 19.50 -24.01
N ALA A 801 -14.42 18.93 -22.79
CA ALA A 801 -15.56 18.24 -22.21
C ALA A 801 -16.73 19.20 -21.93
N GLU A 802 -16.44 20.44 -21.50
CA GLU A 802 -17.43 21.49 -21.22
C GLU A 802 -18.35 21.80 -22.40
N LEU A 803 -17.86 21.73 -23.64
CA LEU A 803 -18.65 22.07 -24.84
C LEU A 803 -19.77 21.06 -25.14
N ASN A 804 -19.60 19.79 -24.74
CA ASN A 804 -20.55 18.70 -24.92
C ASN A 804 -21.18 18.57 -26.33
N SER A 805 -20.46 18.98 -27.38
CA SER A 805 -20.89 18.82 -28.77
C SER A 805 -20.38 17.48 -29.34
N THR A 806 -20.95 16.99 -30.44
CA THR A 806 -20.44 15.77 -31.09
C THR A 806 -19.01 15.96 -31.59
N ALA A 807 -18.70 17.13 -32.14
CA ALA A 807 -17.35 17.47 -32.58
C ALA A 807 -16.36 17.56 -31.40
N SER A 808 -16.76 18.20 -30.29
CA SER A 808 -15.89 18.30 -29.11
C SER A 808 -15.66 16.95 -28.45
N ARG A 809 -16.65 16.06 -28.41
CA ARG A 809 -16.47 14.67 -27.93
C ARG A 809 -15.50 13.86 -28.80
N GLY A 810 -15.50 14.08 -30.12
CA GLY A 810 -14.52 13.51 -31.03
C GLY A 810 -13.11 14.00 -30.74
N ALA A 811 -12.94 15.33 -30.68
CA ALA A 811 -11.66 15.97 -30.35
C ALA A 811 -11.13 15.55 -28.96
N LEU A 812 -12.02 15.46 -27.97
CA LEU A 812 -11.70 14.99 -26.62
C LEU A 812 -11.12 13.57 -26.64
N ARG A 813 -11.76 12.64 -27.38
CA ARG A 813 -11.26 11.26 -27.50
C ARG A 813 -9.90 11.20 -28.20
N GLU A 814 -9.70 12.00 -29.24
CA GLU A 814 -8.42 12.06 -29.96
C GLU A 814 -7.30 12.60 -29.07
N ILE A 815 -7.54 13.70 -28.35
CA ILE A 815 -6.54 14.30 -27.48
C ILE A 815 -6.26 13.44 -26.24
N GLU A 816 -7.28 12.82 -25.64
CA GLU A 816 -7.11 11.91 -24.51
C GLU A 816 -6.24 10.70 -24.89
N THR A 817 -6.46 10.17 -26.10
CA THR A 817 -5.63 9.08 -26.64
C THR A 817 -4.18 9.54 -26.84
N ALA A 818 -3.96 10.75 -27.37
CA ALA A 818 -2.63 11.30 -27.57
C ALA A 818 -1.92 11.61 -26.23
N MET A 819 -2.66 12.07 -25.22
CA MET A 819 -2.16 12.48 -23.90
C MET A 819 -1.89 11.33 -22.92
N ARG A 820 -2.32 10.11 -23.24
CA ARG A 820 -2.22 8.98 -22.32
C ARG A 820 -0.80 8.80 -21.77
N ASN A 821 0.19 8.75 -22.65
CA ASN A 821 1.60 8.59 -22.26
C ASN A 821 2.11 9.76 -21.41
N SER A 822 1.89 11.01 -21.84
CA SER A 822 2.36 12.18 -21.10
C SER A 822 1.75 12.26 -19.70
N THR A 823 0.47 11.91 -19.57
CA THR A 823 -0.25 11.89 -18.28
C THR A 823 0.29 10.78 -17.38
N GLU A 824 0.44 9.56 -17.90
CA GLU A 824 1.00 8.44 -17.14
C GLU A 824 2.44 8.71 -16.68
N PHE A 825 3.29 9.29 -17.54
CA PHE A 825 4.70 9.55 -17.22
C PHE A 825 4.89 10.71 -16.24
N ALA A 826 4.06 11.76 -16.31
CA ALA A 826 4.04 12.80 -15.29
C ALA A 826 3.56 12.24 -13.93
N SER A 827 2.53 11.39 -13.92
CA SER A 827 2.05 10.69 -12.71
C SER A 827 3.12 9.78 -12.11
N ASN A 828 3.85 9.04 -12.94
CA ASN A 828 4.95 8.19 -12.50
C ASN A 828 6.06 9.02 -11.85
N SER A 829 6.45 10.14 -12.48
CA SER A 829 7.45 11.06 -11.92
C SER A 829 7.00 11.64 -10.57
N LEU A 830 5.72 12.03 -10.45
CA LEU A 830 5.17 12.53 -9.19
C LEU A 830 5.23 11.49 -8.07
N ALA A 831 4.88 10.23 -8.36
CA ALA A 831 4.97 9.16 -7.38
C ALA A 831 6.42 8.85 -6.94
N ILE A 832 7.38 8.96 -7.86
CA ILE A 832 8.81 8.74 -7.56
C ILE A 832 9.33 9.83 -6.61
N VAL A 833 9.09 11.12 -6.91
CA VAL A 833 9.58 12.21 -6.05
C VAL A 833 8.94 12.16 -4.66
N THR A 834 7.64 11.90 -4.57
CA THR A 834 6.89 11.88 -3.31
C THR A 834 7.27 10.71 -2.41
N LYS A 835 7.36 9.49 -2.98
CA LYS A 835 7.54 8.27 -2.20
C LYS A 835 8.98 7.84 -2.04
N ILE A 836 9.89 8.27 -2.91
CA ILE A 836 11.29 7.84 -2.86
C ILE A 836 12.15 8.99 -2.38
N LEU A 837 12.18 10.10 -3.13
CA LEU A 837 13.02 11.24 -2.76
C LEU A 837 12.51 11.92 -1.48
N GLY A 838 11.20 11.99 -1.28
CA GLY A 838 10.60 12.49 -0.04
C GLY A 838 10.84 11.61 1.19
N LEU A 839 11.19 10.33 1.03
CA LEU A 839 11.67 9.48 2.12
C LEU A 839 13.17 9.67 2.34
N LEU A 840 13.98 9.67 1.27
CA LEU A 840 15.43 9.87 1.34
C LEU A 840 15.80 11.21 1.98
N SER A 841 15.05 12.28 1.69
CA SER A 841 15.26 13.61 2.27
C SER A 841 14.98 13.66 3.78
N LYS A 842 14.26 12.69 4.35
CA LYS A 842 14.03 12.59 5.82
C LYS A 842 15.17 11.92 6.55
N PHE A 843 15.91 11.01 5.90
CA PHE A 843 17.03 10.29 6.52
C PHE A 843 18.28 11.16 6.68
N ASP A 844 18.45 12.18 5.84
CA ASP A 844 19.61 13.07 5.87
C ASP A 844 19.44 14.21 6.88
N SER A 845 19.22 13.85 8.16
CA SER A 845 19.14 14.78 9.29
C SER A 845 20.51 14.96 9.95
N PRO A 846 21.36 15.93 9.54
CA PRO A 846 22.50 16.33 10.34
C PRO A 846 22.01 17.09 11.59
N ILE A 847 22.46 16.57 12.74
CA ILE A 847 22.33 17.14 14.08
C ILE A 847 22.62 18.65 14.05
N HIS A 848 21.61 19.45 14.43
CA HIS A 848 21.72 20.85 14.86
C HIS A 848 22.61 21.77 14.01
N HIS A 849 22.21 22.06 12.79
CA HIS A 849 22.41 23.43 12.29
C HIS A 849 21.20 24.27 12.67
N ARG A 850 21.27 24.85 13.87
CA ARG A 850 20.53 26.06 14.21
C ARG A 850 21.06 27.17 13.29
N ARG A 851 20.68 27.14 12.00
CA ARG A 851 20.79 28.30 11.12
C ARG A 851 19.87 29.34 11.73
N LEU A 852 20.47 30.20 12.54
CA LEU A 852 19.94 31.52 12.84
C LEU A 852 19.42 32.09 11.52
N LEU A 853 18.12 32.41 11.51
CA LEU A 853 17.36 33.06 10.44
C LEU A 853 18.23 34.01 9.61
N GLY A 854 18.88 33.47 8.59
CA GLY A 854 19.67 34.21 7.61
C GLY A 854 18.79 34.41 6.40
N PHE A 855 18.39 35.65 6.14
CA PHE A 855 17.62 36.02 4.97
C PHE A 855 18.43 35.71 3.69
N PRO A 856 17.79 35.27 2.58
CA PRO A 856 18.48 35.02 1.32
C PRO A 856 19.21 36.25 0.80
N GLU A 857 20.37 36.06 0.16
CA GLU A 857 21.35 37.10 -0.23
C GLU A 857 20.82 38.24 -1.10
N TRP A 858 19.63 38.11 -1.71
CA TRP A 858 19.11 39.10 -2.65
C TRP A 858 18.07 40.07 -2.07
N LEU A 859 17.76 40.04 -0.76
CA LEU A 859 16.74 40.93 -0.16
C LEU A 859 17.23 41.72 1.05
N GLY A 860 17.18 43.06 0.93
CA GLY A 860 17.71 44.02 1.88
C GLY A 860 16.67 44.56 2.86
N ALA A 861 17.11 45.24 3.91
CA ALA A 861 16.25 45.78 4.96
C ALA A 861 15.17 46.77 4.46
N ALA A 862 15.29 47.31 3.24
CA ALA A 862 14.33 48.24 2.65
C ALA A 862 12.97 47.60 2.37
N GLU A 863 12.91 46.32 2.00
CA GLU A 863 11.64 45.64 1.70
C GLU A 863 10.84 45.26 2.95
N ARG A 864 11.48 45.20 4.13
CA ARG A 864 10.79 45.00 5.42
C ARG A 864 9.88 46.17 5.79
N ARG A 865 10.08 47.37 5.19
CA ARG A 865 9.27 48.57 5.45
C ARG A 865 8.03 48.69 4.57
N LEU A 866 7.90 47.89 3.51
CA LEU A 866 6.85 48.01 2.49
C LEU A 866 5.42 47.71 2.98
N LEU A 867 5.23 47.04 4.13
CA LEU A 867 3.88 46.64 4.57
C LEU A 867 3.46 47.09 5.98
N GLN A 868 4.38 47.64 6.79
CA GLN A 868 4.04 48.25 8.09
C GLN A 868 3.94 49.78 8.06
N VAL A 869 4.41 50.45 7.00
CA VAL A 869 4.48 51.92 6.98
C VAL A 869 3.45 52.49 6.00
N ASN A 870 2.79 53.57 6.43
CA ASN A 870 1.90 54.40 5.61
C ASN A 870 2.52 54.62 4.22
N SER A 871 1.69 54.53 3.19
CA SER A 871 1.93 54.52 1.74
C SER A 871 2.87 55.59 1.15
N SER A 872 3.48 56.45 1.97
CA SER A 872 4.27 57.60 1.57
C SER A 872 5.76 57.33 1.28
N GLU A 873 6.33 56.16 1.62
CA GLU A 873 7.80 55.97 1.59
C GLU A 873 8.36 54.85 0.70
N THR A 874 7.55 54.16 -0.10
CA THR A 874 8.09 53.31 -1.20
C THR A 874 7.55 53.77 -2.53
N THR A 875 8.45 54.22 -3.42
CA THR A 875 8.08 54.60 -4.78
C THR A 875 7.74 53.35 -5.58
N PRO A 876 6.48 53.17 -6.01
CA PRO A 876 6.12 52.06 -6.90
C PRO A 876 6.86 52.19 -8.24
N ASP A 877 7.17 51.06 -8.88
CA ASP A 877 7.79 51.05 -10.21
C ASP A 877 6.82 51.56 -11.28
N ALA A 878 5.51 51.39 -11.06
CA ALA A 878 4.45 51.97 -11.90
C ALA A 878 3.25 52.43 -11.07
N VAL A 879 2.65 53.57 -11.45
CA VAL A 879 1.39 54.07 -10.88
C VAL A 879 0.31 54.07 -11.96
N VAL A 880 -0.79 53.38 -11.70
CA VAL A 880 -1.97 53.33 -12.56
C VAL A 880 -3.07 54.19 -11.93
N ALA A 881 -3.67 55.08 -12.73
CA ALA A 881 -4.85 55.83 -12.31
C ALA A 881 -5.78 56.06 -13.51
N SER A 882 -7.02 55.59 -13.41
CA SER A 882 -8.00 55.70 -14.51
C SER A 882 -8.36 57.15 -14.87
N ASP A 883 -8.20 58.08 -13.94
CA ASP A 883 -8.37 59.53 -14.13
C ASP A 883 -7.18 60.22 -14.85
N GLY A 884 -6.10 59.49 -15.11
CA GLY A 884 -4.87 60.01 -15.73
C GLY A 884 -3.89 60.68 -14.78
N SER A 885 -4.10 60.62 -13.46
CA SER A 885 -3.17 61.14 -12.44
C SER A 885 -1.97 60.22 -12.16
N GLY A 886 -1.91 59.05 -12.79
CA GLY A 886 -0.82 58.08 -12.75
C GLY A 886 0.02 58.10 -14.03
N GLN A 887 1.07 57.29 -14.07
CA GLN A 887 1.89 57.09 -15.28
C GLN A 887 1.12 56.35 -16.38
N PHE A 888 0.17 55.49 -15.98
CA PHE A 888 -0.65 54.67 -16.87
C PHE A 888 -2.14 54.81 -16.53
N ARG A 889 -3.01 54.62 -17.52
CA ARG A 889 -4.48 54.63 -17.31
C ARG A 889 -5.05 53.25 -17.08
N THR A 890 -4.37 52.22 -17.58
CA THR A 890 -4.80 50.82 -17.47
C THR A 890 -3.74 49.99 -16.75
N ILE A 891 -4.19 48.94 -16.07
CA ILE A 891 -3.31 47.99 -15.39
C ILE A 891 -2.49 47.21 -16.41
N GLY A 892 -3.09 46.84 -17.54
CA GLY A 892 -2.41 46.13 -18.62
C GLY A 892 -1.23 46.89 -19.21
N GLU A 893 -1.32 48.22 -19.35
CA GLU A 893 -0.19 49.05 -19.80
C GLU A 893 0.98 49.04 -18.82
N ALA A 894 0.72 49.17 -17.51
CA ALA A 894 1.75 49.12 -16.49
C ALA A 894 2.44 47.75 -16.43
N LEU A 895 1.66 46.67 -16.53
CA LEU A 895 2.19 45.30 -16.46
C LEU A 895 3.04 44.91 -17.67
N ARG A 896 2.92 45.60 -18.81
CA ARG A 896 3.83 45.42 -19.97
C ARG A 896 5.27 45.86 -19.69
N LEU A 897 5.50 46.69 -18.67
CA LEU A 897 6.84 47.09 -18.25
C LEU A 897 7.58 45.99 -17.48
N VAL A 898 6.87 44.98 -16.98
CA VAL A 898 7.48 43.91 -16.19
C VAL A 898 8.49 43.16 -17.04
N LYS A 899 9.76 43.22 -16.63
CA LYS A 899 10.82 42.44 -17.25
C LYS A 899 10.53 40.96 -17.05
N LYS A 900 10.53 40.21 -18.16
CA LYS A 900 10.27 38.77 -18.15
C LYS A 900 11.32 38.04 -17.30
N LYS A 901 10.85 37.11 -16.46
CA LYS A 901 11.60 36.31 -15.50
C LYS A 901 12.49 37.12 -14.55
N SER A 902 12.08 38.36 -14.22
CA SER A 902 12.80 39.19 -13.25
C SER A 902 12.71 38.60 -11.85
N GLU A 903 13.86 38.35 -11.20
CA GLU A 903 13.92 38.01 -9.78
C GLU A 903 13.66 39.24 -8.88
N LYS A 904 13.86 40.45 -9.41
CA LYS A 904 13.49 41.69 -8.71
C LYS A 904 11.96 41.85 -8.72
N ARG A 905 11.40 42.12 -7.53
CA ARG A 905 10.01 42.54 -7.31
C ARG A 905 9.68 43.79 -8.13
N PHE A 906 8.58 43.74 -8.90
CA PHE A 906 8.02 44.89 -9.62
C PHE A 906 6.72 45.33 -8.96
N VAL A 907 6.67 46.55 -8.45
CA VAL A 907 5.58 47.07 -7.61
C VAL A 907 4.69 48.01 -8.41
N VAL A 908 3.40 47.69 -8.52
CA VAL A 908 2.40 48.50 -9.22
C VAL A 908 1.37 49.02 -8.20
N HIS A 909 1.30 50.33 -8.07
CA HIS A 909 0.21 50.98 -7.33
C HIS A 909 -0.94 51.28 -8.28
N VAL A 910 -2.11 50.76 -7.99
CA VAL A 910 -3.35 51.05 -8.72
C VAL A 910 -4.21 51.93 -7.85
N LYS A 911 -4.38 53.20 -8.23
CA LYS A 911 -5.23 54.12 -7.46
C LYS A 911 -6.69 53.69 -7.52
N GLU A 912 -7.47 54.17 -6.55
CA GLU A 912 -8.91 53.98 -6.52
C GLU A 912 -9.56 54.28 -7.88
N GLY A 913 -10.53 53.44 -8.25
CA GLY A 913 -11.13 53.47 -9.56
C GLY A 913 -11.66 52.11 -9.98
N ARG A 914 -12.46 52.13 -11.04
CA ARG A 914 -13.04 50.96 -11.66
C ARG A 914 -12.40 50.71 -13.01
N TYR A 915 -11.59 49.67 -13.11
CA TYR A 915 -10.79 49.32 -14.27
C TYR A 915 -11.51 48.24 -15.07
N VAL A 916 -12.05 48.60 -16.23
CA VAL A 916 -12.76 47.66 -17.10
C VAL A 916 -11.78 47.08 -18.11
N GLU A 917 -11.12 46.00 -17.72
CA GLU A 917 -10.12 45.31 -18.52
C GLU A 917 -10.04 43.83 -18.13
N ASN A 918 -9.58 42.98 -19.07
CA ASN A 918 -9.21 41.61 -18.76
C ASN A 918 -7.69 41.51 -18.79
N ILE A 919 -7.07 41.04 -17.70
CA ILE A 919 -5.63 40.88 -17.56
C ILE A 919 -5.29 39.39 -17.61
N ASP A 920 -4.33 39.01 -18.44
CA ASP A 920 -3.74 37.67 -18.40
C ASP A 920 -2.21 37.81 -18.36
N LEU A 921 -1.63 37.58 -17.18
CA LEU A 921 -0.19 37.58 -17.00
C LEU A 921 0.36 36.23 -17.44
N ASP A 922 1.21 36.26 -18.47
CA ASP A 922 1.92 35.07 -18.92
C ASP A 922 2.90 34.55 -17.86
N LYS A 923 3.25 33.27 -18.01
CA LYS A 923 4.15 32.53 -17.12
C LYS A 923 5.54 33.13 -16.95
N ASN A 924 5.98 34.01 -17.86
CA ASN A 924 7.27 34.68 -17.77
C ASN A 924 7.19 35.98 -16.95
N THR A 925 6.04 36.35 -16.39
CA THR A 925 5.85 37.59 -15.64
C THR A 925 5.99 37.31 -14.13
N TRP A 926 7.21 37.41 -13.61
CA TRP A 926 7.54 36.99 -12.23
C TRP A 926 7.57 38.16 -11.25
N ASN A 927 7.36 37.84 -9.97
CA ASN A 927 7.55 38.74 -8.82
C ASN A 927 6.81 40.08 -8.94
N VAL A 928 5.60 40.07 -9.51
CA VAL A 928 4.74 41.26 -9.55
C VAL A 928 4.04 41.43 -8.20
N PHE A 929 4.06 42.63 -7.66
CA PHE A 929 3.22 43.03 -6.54
C PHE A 929 2.31 44.18 -6.96
N ILE A 930 1.01 43.91 -7.04
CA ILE A 930 0.00 44.91 -7.35
C ILE A 930 -0.79 45.25 -6.09
N PHE A 931 -0.94 46.54 -5.78
CA PHE A 931 -1.74 46.96 -4.64
C PHE A 931 -2.67 48.11 -4.98
N GLY A 932 -3.87 48.07 -4.41
CA GLY A 932 -4.89 49.09 -4.56
C GLY A 932 -5.02 49.99 -3.34
N ASP A 933 -5.86 51.01 -3.45
CA ASP A 933 -6.23 51.90 -2.33
C ASP A 933 -7.28 51.28 -1.38
N GLY A 934 -7.71 50.04 -1.64
CA GLY A 934 -8.70 49.30 -0.86
C GLY A 934 -9.54 48.36 -1.74
N LYS A 935 -9.86 47.15 -1.26
CA LYS A 935 -10.60 46.13 -2.06
C LYS A 935 -12.00 46.53 -2.54
N GLU A 936 -12.59 47.57 -1.95
CA GLU A 936 -13.86 48.14 -2.38
C GLU A 936 -13.68 49.40 -3.25
N LYS A 937 -12.47 49.97 -3.28
CA LYS A 937 -12.15 51.23 -3.96
C LYS A 937 -11.42 51.02 -5.28
N THR A 938 -10.54 50.02 -5.33
CA THR A 938 -9.77 49.66 -6.52
C THR A 938 -10.33 48.35 -7.05
N VAL A 939 -11.10 48.42 -8.14
CA VAL A 939 -11.88 47.29 -8.62
C VAL A 939 -11.57 47.03 -10.10
N VAL A 940 -11.12 45.82 -10.42
CA VAL A 940 -10.93 45.34 -11.79
C VAL A 940 -12.16 44.53 -12.22
N VAL A 941 -12.75 44.87 -13.36
CA VAL A 941 -14.01 44.28 -13.81
C VAL A 941 -13.95 43.77 -15.24
N GLY A 942 -14.36 42.53 -15.41
CA GLY A 942 -14.58 41.85 -16.70
C GLY A 942 -15.96 41.20 -16.74
N SER A 943 -16.33 40.67 -17.90
CA SER A 943 -17.65 40.09 -18.17
C SER A 943 -17.62 38.84 -19.07
N ARG A 944 -16.42 38.31 -19.34
CA ARG A 944 -16.26 37.09 -20.15
C ARG A 944 -16.90 35.91 -19.41
N ASN A 945 -17.57 35.04 -20.15
CA ASN A 945 -18.36 33.96 -19.59
C ASN A 945 -18.53 32.80 -20.57
N PHE A 946 -18.88 31.64 -20.03
CA PHE A 946 -19.07 30.41 -20.79
C PHE A 946 -20.24 30.49 -21.78
N MET A 947 -21.39 31.02 -21.34
CA MET A 947 -22.61 31.07 -22.17
C MET A 947 -22.42 31.83 -23.49
N ASP A 948 -21.61 32.88 -23.48
CA ASP A 948 -21.28 33.70 -24.66
C ASP A 948 -20.12 33.11 -25.50
N GLY A 949 -19.71 31.87 -25.23
CA GLY A 949 -18.76 31.11 -26.05
C GLY A 949 -17.29 31.38 -25.73
N THR A 950 -16.97 31.67 -24.47
CA THR A 950 -15.59 31.71 -23.96
C THR A 950 -15.37 30.50 -23.06
N PRO A 951 -14.43 29.58 -23.33
CA PRO A 951 -14.17 28.44 -22.44
C PRO A 951 -13.91 28.90 -21.01
N THR A 952 -14.34 28.13 -19.99
CA THR A 952 -14.30 28.56 -18.58
C THR A 952 -12.91 29.06 -18.18
N PHE A 953 -11.85 28.35 -18.60
CA PHE A 953 -10.45 28.73 -18.38
C PHE A 953 -10.11 30.15 -18.84
N GLU A 954 -10.71 30.65 -19.91
CA GLU A 954 -10.46 31.96 -20.55
C GLU A 954 -11.44 33.07 -20.09
N THR A 955 -12.36 32.76 -19.17
CA THR A 955 -13.35 33.73 -18.67
C THR A 955 -12.80 34.69 -17.61
N ALA A 956 -11.59 34.45 -17.11
CA ALA A 956 -10.99 35.22 -16.02
C ALA A 956 -10.91 36.72 -16.33
N THR A 957 -11.46 37.57 -15.44
CA THR A 957 -11.18 39.02 -15.45
C THR A 957 -9.70 39.28 -15.19
N PHE A 958 -9.10 38.53 -14.26
CA PHE A 958 -7.69 38.63 -13.94
C PHE A 958 -7.09 37.23 -13.82
N ALA A 959 -6.16 36.89 -14.70
CA ALA A 959 -5.43 35.64 -14.70
C ALA A 959 -3.95 35.87 -14.41
N VAL A 960 -3.39 35.06 -13.52
CA VAL A 960 -1.97 35.11 -13.16
C VAL A 960 -1.29 33.76 -13.32
N LYS A 961 -0.17 33.76 -14.04
CA LYS A 961 0.75 32.63 -14.17
C LYS A 961 2.16 33.07 -13.74
N GLY A 962 3.10 32.13 -13.71
CA GLY A 962 4.50 32.39 -13.32
C GLY A 962 4.73 32.14 -11.83
N LYS A 963 5.49 33.00 -11.16
CA LYS A 963 5.82 32.83 -9.74
C LYS A 963 5.88 34.15 -8.98
N GLY A 964 5.53 34.09 -7.69
CA GLY A 964 5.70 35.18 -6.74
C GLY A 964 4.73 36.34 -6.91
N PHE A 965 3.58 36.14 -7.57
CA PHE A 965 2.56 37.18 -7.70
C PHE A 965 1.94 37.56 -6.35
N ILE A 966 1.80 38.85 -6.06
CA ILE A 966 1.13 39.35 -4.86
C ILE A 966 0.07 40.37 -5.29
N ALA A 967 -1.16 40.23 -4.79
CA ALA A 967 -2.18 41.25 -4.86
C ALA A 967 -2.61 41.69 -3.45
N LYS A 968 -2.80 42.99 -3.26
CA LYS A 968 -3.27 43.57 -2.00
C LYS A 968 -4.33 44.64 -2.23
N ASP A 969 -5.37 44.66 -1.41
CA ASP A 969 -6.35 45.77 -1.39
C ASP A 969 -7.00 46.06 -2.76
N ILE A 970 -7.32 45.00 -3.52
CA ILE A 970 -7.96 45.07 -4.85
C ILE A 970 -9.19 44.15 -4.88
N GLY A 971 -10.26 44.61 -5.51
CA GLY A 971 -11.42 43.79 -5.85
C GLY A 971 -11.37 43.29 -7.29
N PHE A 972 -11.54 41.99 -7.48
CA PHE A 972 -11.65 41.35 -8.79
C PHE A 972 -13.09 40.92 -9.01
N VAL A 973 -13.68 41.37 -10.11
CA VAL A 973 -15.10 41.16 -10.39
C VAL A 973 -15.28 40.58 -11.78
N ASN A 974 -16.07 39.51 -11.89
CA ASN A 974 -16.69 39.12 -13.15
C ASN A 974 -18.20 39.38 -13.08
N ASN A 975 -18.65 40.40 -13.81
CA ASN A 975 -20.02 40.90 -13.72
C ASN A 975 -20.96 40.30 -14.78
N ALA A 976 -20.61 39.16 -15.37
CA ALA A 976 -21.44 38.49 -16.39
C ALA A 976 -22.87 38.17 -15.90
N GLY A 977 -23.03 37.89 -14.60
CA GLY A 977 -24.31 37.55 -13.98
C GLY A 977 -24.60 36.06 -13.93
N ALA A 978 -25.54 35.65 -13.06
CA ALA A 978 -25.85 34.23 -12.82
C ALA A 978 -26.34 33.47 -14.07
N SER A 979 -27.04 34.15 -14.99
CA SER A 979 -27.56 33.54 -16.23
C SER A 979 -26.48 33.25 -17.26
N LYS A 980 -25.23 33.69 -17.03
CA LYS A 980 -24.10 33.48 -17.91
C LYS A 980 -23.22 32.29 -17.54
N HIS A 981 -23.66 31.51 -16.54
CA HIS A 981 -23.00 30.29 -16.05
C HIS A 981 -21.56 30.58 -15.57
N GLN A 982 -20.58 29.75 -15.93
CA GLN A 982 -19.19 29.86 -15.47
C GLN A 982 -18.57 31.19 -15.90
N ALA A 983 -18.11 31.97 -14.92
CA ALA A 983 -17.53 33.29 -15.14
C ALA A 983 -16.52 33.65 -14.05
N VAL A 984 -15.24 33.46 -14.36
CA VAL A 984 -14.14 33.59 -13.39
C VAL A 984 -13.78 35.06 -13.15
N ALA A 985 -13.73 35.49 -11.89
CA ALA A 985 -13.24 36.80 -11.49
C ALA A 985 -11.71 36.81 -11.39
N LEU A 986 -11.13 35.78 -10.77
CA LEU A 986 -9.68 35.59 -10.74
C LEU A 986 -9.29 34.13 -10.95
N ARG A 987 -8.31 33.91 -11.84
CA ARG A 987 -7.62 32.63 -12.01
C ARG A 987 -6.18 32.75 -11.56
N SER A 988 -5.75 31.96 -10.57
CA SER A 988 -4.35 31.88 -10.18
C SER A 988 -3.76 30.53 -10.53
N GLY A 989 -2.73 30.52 -11.37
CA GLY A 989 -1.80 29.41 -11.57
C GLY A 989 -0.36 29.79 -11.20
N SER A 990 -0.14 30.99 -10.63
CA SER A 990 1.19 31.44 -10.20
C SER A 990 1.62 30.69 -8.94
N ASP A 991 2.81 30.10 -8.97
CA ASP A 991 3.40 29.50 -7.77
C ASP A 991 3.76 30.57 -6.73
N ARG A 992 3.58 30.24 -5.46
CA ARG A 992 3.81 31.13 -4.32
C ARG A 992 3.06 32.46 -4.47
N SER A 993 1.81 32.41 -4.94
CA SER A 993 0.96 33.59 -5.07
C SER A 993 0.26 33.96 -3.77
N VAL A 994 0.14 35.27 -3.50
CA VAL A 994 -0.48 35.80 -2.28
C VAL A 994 -1.56 36.82 -2.60
N PHE A 995 -2.71 36.69 -1.96
CA PHE A 995 -3.83 37.63 -2.06
C PHE A 995 -4.18 38.10 -0.65
N PHE A 996 -3.94 39.37 -0.36
CA PHE A 996 -4.11 39.92 0.98
C PHE A 996 -5.11 41.08 0.98
N ARG A 997 -6.19 40.95 1.75
CA ARG A 997 -7.30 41.92 1.76
C ARG A 997 -7.83 42.21 0.36
N CYS A 998 -7.99 41.17 -0.47
CA CYS A 998 -8.64 41.27 -1.77
C CYS A 998 -10.13 40.92 -1.69
N SER A 999 -10.92 41.28 -2.70
CA SER A 999 -12.27 40.74 -2.89
C SER A 999 -12.40 40.02 -4.23
N PHE A 1000 -13.23 38.98 -4.27
CA PHE A 1000 -13.51 38.19 -5.46
C PHE A 1000 -15.03 38.08 -5.58
N ASP A 1001 -15.63 38.75 -6.56
CA ASP A 1001 -17.08 38.79 -6.75
C ASP A 1001 -17.48 38.25 -8.13
N GLY A 1002 -18.40 37.30 -8.10
CA GLY A 1002 -18.91 36.59 -9.26
C GLY A 1002 -20.14 35.77 -8.88
N PHE A 1003 -20.48 34.81 -9.75
CA PHE A 1003 -21.59 33.89 -9.53
C PHE A 1003 -21.05 32.46 -9.54
N GLN A 1004 -21.23 31.73 -10.64
CA GLN A 1004 -20.66 30.40 -10.78
C GLN A 1004 -19.18 30.53 -11.14
N ASP A 1005 -18.33 29.73 -10.49
CA ASP A 1005 -16.90 29.62 -10.76
C ASP A 1005 -16.13 30.93 -10.52
N THR A 1006 -16.41 31.66 -9.43
CA THR A 1006 -15.80 32.99 -9.16
C THR A 1006 -14.27 32.96 -9.04
N LEU A 1007 -13.71 32.11 -8.16
CA LEU A 1007 -12.28 32.06 -7.86
C LEU A 1007 -11.70 30.71 -8.28
N TYR A 1008 -10.90 30.75 -9.34
CA TYR A 1008 -10.22 29.58 -9.87
C TYR A 1008 -8.81 29.47 -9.29
N ALA A 1009 -8.67 28.76 -8.18
CA ALA A 1009 -7.39 28.33 -7.61
C ALA A 1009 -6.83 27.17 -8.43
N HIS A 1010 -6.34 27.48 -9.63
CA HIS A 1010 -6.04 26.55 -10.70
C HIS A 1010 -4.91 25.57 -10.33
N SER A 1011 -3.70 26.05 -10.09
CA SER A 1011 -2.51 25.21 -9.84
C SER A 1011 -1.47 25.88 -8.93
N ASN A 1012 -0.45 25.12 -8.50
CA ASN A 1012 0.66 25.55 -7.64
C ASN A 1012 0.25 26.01 -6.22
N ARG A 1013 1.19 26.60 -5.45
CA ARG A 1013 0.96 27.06 -4.07
C ARG A 1013 0.35 28.46 -4.02
N GLN A 1014 -0.69 28.63 -3.23
CA GLN A 1014 -1.44 29.88 -3.12
C GLN A 1014 -1.86 30.17 -1.68
N PHE A 1015 -1.82 31.44 -1.29
CA PHE A 1015 -2.25 31.90 0.02
C PHE A 1015 -3.19 33.11 -0.08
N TYR A 1016 -4.36 32.98 0.53
CA TYR A 1016 -5.39 34.02 0.58
C TYR A 1016 -5.62 34.41 2.03
N ARG A 1017 -5.52 35.70 2.37
CA ARG A 1017 -5.77 36.17 3.73
C ARG A 1017 -6.58 37.45 3.78
N ASP A 1018 -7.53 37.51 4.71
CA ASP A 1018 -8.44 38.66 4.91
C ASP A 1018 -9.26 39.01 3.65
N CYS A 1019 -9.45 38.02 2.78
CA CYS A 1019 -10.18 38.17 1.53
C CYS A 1019 -11.69 38.00 1.70
N ASP A 1020 -12.46 38.68 0.86
CA ASP A 1020 -13.91 38.48 0.74
C ASP A 1020 -14.20 37.72 -0.56
N ILE A 1021 -14.84 36.56 -0.48
CA ILE A 1021 -15.09 35.69 -1.62
C ILE A 1021 -16.59 35.45 -1.77
N THR A 1022 -17.16 35.85 -2.90
CA THR A 1022 -18.60 35.82 -3.15
C THR A 1022 -18.94 35.03 -4.40
N GLY A 1023 -19.95 34.16 -4.33
CA GLY A 1023 -20.44 33.42 -5.50
C GLY A 1023 -21.63 32.52 -5.21
N THR A 1024 -21.97 31.67 -6.17
CA THR A 1024 -23.13 30.75 -6.12
C THR A 1024 -22.70 29.28 -6.16
N ILE A 1025 -22.36 28.77 -7.34
CA ILE A 1025 -22.03 27.36 -7.60
C ILE A 1025 -20.51 27.28 -7.82
N ASP A 1026 -19.86 26.36 -7.10
CA ASP A 1026 -18.44 26.04 -7.20
C ASP A 1026 -17.51 27.26 -7.16
N PHE A 1027 -17.87 28.27 -6.37
CA PHE A 1027 -17.23 29.58 -6.51
C PHE A 1027 -15.80 29.68 -5.95
N ILE A 1028 -15.30 28.62 -5.30
CA ILE A 1028 -13.88 28.38 -5.03
C ILE A 1028 -13.52 27.01 -5.59
N PHE A 1029 -12.83 26.95 -6.72
CA PHE A 1029 -12.60 25.69 -7.42
C PHE A 1029 -11.20 25.60 -8.02
N GLY A 1030 -10.82 24.38 -8.42
CA GLY A 1030 -9.54 24.08 -9.05
C GLY A 1030 -8.72 23.04 -8.30
N ASN A 1031 -7.42 22.98 -8.59
CA ASN A 1031 -6.52 21.94 -8.09
C ASN A 1031 -5.18 22.50 -7.60
N ALA A 1032 -5.16 23.74 -7.09
CA ALA A 1032 -4.01 24.30 -6.41
C ALA A 1032 -3.78 23.68 -5.02
N ALA A 1033 -2.60 23.91 -4.46
CA ALA A 1033 -2.35 23.81 -3.03
C ALA A 1033 -2.67 25.18 -2.41
N ALA A 1034 -3.93 25.39 -2.01
CA ALA A 1034 -4.46 26.70 -1.64
C ALA A 1034 -4.90 26.74 -0.17
N VAL A 1035 -4.43 27.75 0.56
CA VAL A 1035 -4.88 28.04 1.93
C VAL A 1035 -5.58 29.39 1.98
N PHE A 1036 -6.78 29.41 2.55
CA PHE A 1036 -7.61 30.59 2.80
C PHE A 1036 -7.68 30.83 4.30
N GLN A 1037 -7.06 31.90 4.81
CA GLN A 1037 -6.94 32.15 6.23
C GLN A 1037 -7.62 33.48 6.61
N ASN A 1038 -8.53 33.44 7.57
CA ASN A 1038 -9.28 34.63 8.02
C ASN A 1038 -10.07 35.33 6.89
N CYS A 1039 -10.58 34.55 5.93
CA CYS A 1039 -11.41 35.05 4.84
C CYS A 1039 -12.89 35.13 5.24
N LYS A 1040 -13.67 35.95 4.52
CA LYS A 1040 -15.13 35.90 4.53
C LYS A 1040 -15.61 35.16 3.28
N ILE A 1041 -16.30 34.05 3.49
CA ILE A 1041 -16.83 33.20 2.43
C ILE A 1041 -18.35 33.45 2.36
N MET A 1042 -18.80 34.06 1.26
CA MET A 1042 -20.10 34.70 1.18
C MET A 1042 -20.97 34.16 0.02
N PRO A 1043 -21.69 33.05 0.22
CA PRO A 1043 -22.65 32.58 -0.77
C PRO A 1043 -23.75 33.62 -0.98
N ARG A 1044 -24.02 33.95 -2.25
CA ARG A 1044 -25.13 34.82 -2.68
C ARG A 1044 -26.31 33.98 -3.18
N GLN A 1045 -27.49 34.59 -3.26
CA GLN A 1045 -28.66 33.92 -3.81
C GLN A 1045 -28.44 33.56 -5.30
N PRO A 1046 -28.54 32.28 -5.70
CA PRO A 1046 -28.46 31.86 -7.10
C PRO A 1046 -29.79 32.08 -7.84
N LEU A 1047 -29.86 31.66 -9.11
CA LEU A 1047 -31.12 31.67 -9.86
C LEU A 1047 -32.16 30.74 -9.19
N PRO A 1048 -33.46 30.95 -9.46
CA PRO A 1048 -34.50 30.06 -8.96
C PRO A 1048 -34.20 28.58 -9.26
N ASN A 1049 -34.53 27.69 -8.34
CA ASN A 1049 -34.32 26.23 -8.42
C ASN A 1049 -32.86 25.76 -8.47
N GLN A 1050 -31.89 26.63 -8.20
CA GLN A 1050 -30.50 26.25 -8.00
C GLN A 1050 -30.16 26.11 -6.50
N PHE A 1051 -29.01 25.50 -6.25
CA PHE A 1051 -28.35 25.47 -4.94
C PHE A 1051 -26.97 26.11 -5.05
N ASN A 1052 -26.34 26.37 -3.91
CA ASN A 1052 -24.96 26.84 -3.84
C ASN A 1052 -24.01 25.72 -3.40
N THR A 1053 -22.83 25.70 -3.99
CA THR A 1053 -21.67 24.91 -3.56
C THR A 1053 -20.49 25.86 -3.41
N ILE A 1054 -19.85 25.84 -2.24
CA ILE A 1054 -18.73 26.75 -1.99
C ILE A 1054 -17.46 26.27 -2.67
N THR A 1055 -17.10 25.00 -2.46
CA THR A 1055 -15.86 24.43 -3.00
C THR A 1055 -16.09 23.33 -4.05
N ALA A 1056 -15.23 23.29 -5.06
CA ALA A 1056 -15.11 22.18 -6.02
C ALA A 1056 -13.63 21.88 -6.34
N GLN A 1057 -13.01 21.04 -5.51
CA GLN A 1057 -11.58 20.72 -5.64
C GLN A 1057 -11.36 19.58 -6.63
N GLY A 1058 -10.34 19.65 -7.49
CA GLY A 1058 -10.14 18.78 -8.65
C GLY A 1058 -8.94 17.83 -8.62
N LYS A 1059 -8.51 17.31 -7.47
CA LYS A 1059 -7.37 16.39 -7.40
C LYS A 1059 -7.69 15.03 -8.05
N LYS A 1060 -6.84 14.60 -9.01
CA LYS A 1060 -7.04 13.38 -9.83
C LYS A 1060 -5.97 12.32 -9.62
N ASP A 1061 -4.82 12.67 -9.04
CA ASP A 1061 -3.75 11.72 -8.70
C ASP A 1061 -3.51 11.73 -7.17
N PRO A 1062 -3.42 10.56 -6.50
CA PRO A 1062 -3.24 10.48 -5.05
C PRO A 1062 -1.96 11.15 -4.56
N ASN A 1063 -0.93 11.23 -5.40
CA ASN A 1063 0.38 11.79 -5.08
C ASN A 1063 0.46 13.31 -5.31
N GLN A 1064 -0.59 13.96 -5.81
CA GLN A 1064 -0.63 15.43 -5.88
C GLN A 1064 -0.68 16.04 -4.47
N ASN A 1065 0.08 17.09 -4.21
CA ASN A 1065 0.06 17.83 -2.94
C ASN A 1065 -1.02 18.93 -2.87
N THR A 1066 -2.09 18.78 -3.66
CA THR A 1066 -3.09 19.81 -3.89
C THR A 1066 -4.31 19.66 -2.98
N GLY A 1067 -5.06 20.74 -2.78
CA GLY A 1067 -6.23 20.79 -1.91
C GLY A 1067 -6.67 22.22 -1.58
N ILE A 1068 -7.93 22.38 -1.18
CA ILE A 1068 -8.50 23.65 -0.71
C ILE A 1068 -8.64 23.60 0.81
N ILE A 1069 -7.85 24.41 1.52
CA ILE A 1069 -7.86 24.46 2.97
C ILE A 1069 -8.38 25.82 3.42
N ILE A 1070 -9.51 25.84 4.12
CA ILE A 1070 -10.12 27.08 4.65
C ILE A 1070 -9.96 27.08 6.17
N GLN A 1071 -9.23 28.06 6.68
CA GLN A 1071 -8.80 28.18 8.07
C GLN A 1071 -9.32 29.48 8.68
N LYS A 1072 -9.78 29.43 9.93
CA LYS A 1072 -10.07 30.63 10.74
C LYS A 1072 -10.99 31.64 10.04
N SER A 1073 -11.82 31.17 9.12
CA SER A 1073 -12.61 32.00 8.21
C SER A 1073 -14.05 32.08 8.69
N LYS A 1074 -14.83 33.00 8.11
CA LYS A 1074 -16.26 33.18 8.42
C LYS A 1074 -17.11 32.88 7.21
N PHE A 1075 -18.04 31.95 7.35
CA PHE A 1075 -19.04 31.61 6.34
C PHE A 1075 -20.34 32.32 6.70
N ILE A 1076 -20.70 33.34 5.93
CA ILE A 1076 -21.87 34.21 6.18
C ILE A 1076 -22.59 34.49 4.86
N PRO A 1077 -23.92 34.56 4.80
CA PRO A 1077 -24.61 34.82 3.53
C PRO A 1077 -24.32 36.25 3.04
N LEU A 1078 -24.27 36.43 1.72
CA LEU A 1078 -24.25 37.78 1.14
C LEU A 1078 -25.64 38.43 1.30
N GLY A 1079 -25.80 39.21 2.36
CA GLY A 1079 -27.07 39.84 2.72
C GLY A 1079 -28.09 38.85 3.32
N ASN A 1080 -29.33 39.31 3.51
CA ASN A 1080 -30.35 38.58 4.27
C ASN A 1080 -31.26 37.67 3.41
N ASN A 1081 -31.03 37.60 2.10
CA ASN A 1081 -31.96 36.96 1.15
C ASN A 1081 -31.52 35.55 0.70
N LEU A 1082 -30.51 34.95 1.33
CA LEU A 1082 -30.06 33.60 0.97
C LEU A 1082 -31.09 32.56 1.44
N THR A 1083 -31.88 32.06 0.51
CA THR A 1083 -32.92 31.04 0.69
C THR A 1083 -32.57 29.72 0.02
N ALA A 1084 -31.64 29.73 -0.93
CA ALA A 1084 -31.23 28.54 -1.65
C ALA A 1084 -30.48 27.54 -0.73
N PRO A 1085 -30.67 26.22 -0.93
CA PRO A 1085 -29.85 25.22 -0.28
C PRO A 1085 -28.37 25.50 -0.55
N THR A 1086 -27.54 25.48 0.49
CA THR A 1086 -26.10 25.78 0.38
C THR A 1086 -25.28 24.69 1.03
N TYR A 1087 -24.20 24.29 0.36
CA TYR A 1087 -23.27 23.23 0.78
C TYR A 1087 -21.82 23.74 0.79
N LEU A 1088 -20.99 23.22 1.69
CA LEU A 1088 -19.55 23.50 1.79
C LEU A 1088 -18.80 23.15 0.50
N GLY A 1089 -19.33 22.23 -0.30
CA GLY A 1089 -18.80 21.92 -1.61
C GLY A 1089 -19.20 20.54 -2.12
N ARG A 1090 -18.50 20.13 -3.18
CA ARG A 1090 -18.63 18.84 -3.84
C ARG A 1090 -17.30 18.38 -4.45
N PRO A 1091 -17.00 17.08 -4.53
CA PRO A 1091 -15.77 16.56 -5.12
C PRO A 1091 -15.85 16.60 -6.65
N TRP A 1092 -14.95 17.34 -7.30
CA TRP A 1092 -14.91 17.42 -8.77
C TRP A 1092 -14.22 16.20 -9.41
N LYS A 1093 -13.26 15.57 -8.71
CA LYS A 1093 -12.45 14.45 -9.19
C LYS A 1093 -12.20 13.41 -8.08
N ASP A 1094 -11.57 12.29 -8.41
CA ASP A 1094 -11.56 11.10 -7.55
C ASP A 1094 -10.77 11.24 -6.24
N PHE A 1095 -9.80 12.14 -6.16
CA PHE A 1095 -8.97 12.36 -4.97
C PHE A 1095 -9.20 13.74 -4.35
N SER A 1096 -10.34 14.38 -4.68
CA SER A 1096 -10.66 15.74 -4.24
C SER A 1096 -10.40 15.93 -2.75
N THR A 1097 -9.66 16.98 -2.40
CA THR A 1097 -9.22 17.24 -1.02
C THR A 1097 -9.65 18.63 -0.56
N THR A 1098 -10.56 18.70 0.40
CA THR A 1098 -11.03 19.97 1.00
C THR A 1098 -11.09 19.86 2.52
N VAL A 1099 -10.50 20.82 3.24
CA VAL A 1099 -10.54 20.86 4.71
C VAL A 1099 -11.04 22.22 5.19
N ILE A 1100 -12.08 22.21 6.02
CA ILE A 1100 -12.62 23.42 6.67
C ILE A 1100 -12.29 23.36 8.15
N MET A 1101 -11.47 24.27 8.65
CA MET A 1101 -10.93 24.20 9.99
C MET A 1101 -10.96 25.53 10.75
N GLN A 1102 -11.23 25.46 12.05
CA GLN A 1102 -11.29 26.59 12.98
C GLN A 1102 -12.16 27.75 12.48
N SER A 1103 -13.16 27.46 11.64
CA SER A 1103 -13.95 28.47 10.94
C SER A 1103 -15.35 28.59 11.55
N ASP A 1104 -15.90 29.81 11.53
CA ASP A 1104 -17.25 30.09 11.99
C ASP A 1104 -18.25 29.91 10.84
N ILE A 1105 -19.22 29.02 11.02
CA ILE A 1105 -20.17 28.59 9.98
C ILE A 1105 -21.58 29.07 10.33
N GLY A 1106 -22.15 29.93 9.47
CA GLY A 1106 -23.51 30.45 9.61
C GLY A 1106 -24.61 29.41 9.41
N SER A 1107 -25.83 29.75 9.86
CA SER A 1107 -26.99 28.84 9.93
C SER A 1107 -27.62 28.48 8.58
N PHE A 1108 -27.20 29.14 7.49
CA PHE A 1108 -27.72 28.91 6.14
C PHE A 1108 -27.26 27.56 5.54
N LEU A 1109 -26.17 26.98 6.08
CA LEU A 1109 -25.61 25.73 5.57
C LEU A 1109 -26.60 24.59 5.79
N LYS A 1110 -26.85 23.78 4.75
CA LYS A 1110 -27.66 22.57 4.90
C LYS A 1110 -26.97 21.62 5.90
N PRO A 1111 -27.69 20.98 6.85
CA PRO A 1111 -27.07 20.14 7.87
C PRO A 1111 -26.18 19.00 7.33
N VAL A 1112 -26.50 18.47 6.14
CA VAL A 1112 -25.68 17.46 5.43
C VAL A 1112 -24.28 17.96 5.06
N GLY A 1113 -24.06 19.27 4.99
CA GLY A 1113 -22.78 19.95 4.77
C GLY A 1113 -22.26 19.86 3.35
N TRP A 1114 -22.26 18.68 2.74
CA TRP A 1114 -21.67 18.41 1.44
C TRP A 1114 -22.69 17.79 0.48
N ILE A 1115 -22.48 17.93 -0.83
CA ILE A 1115 -23.34 17.33 -1.86
C ILE A 1115 -22.53 16.60 -2.92
N SER A 1116 -23.07 15.51 -3.48
CA SER A 1116 -22.38 14.73 -4.51
C SER A 1116 -22.27 15.51 -5.83
N TRP A 1117 -21.24 15.22 -6.63
CA TRP A 1117 -21.07 15.80 -7.97
C TRP A 1117 -22.19 15.37 -8.91
N VAL A 1118 -22.45 14.05 -8.95
CA VAL A 1118 -23.58 13.45 -9.63
C VAL A 1118 -24.67 13.20 -8.60
N SER A 1119 -25.88 13.69 -8.89
CA SER A 1119 -27.02 13.56 -7.96
C SER A 1119 -27.29 12.08 -7.62
N ASN A 1120 -27.47 11.79 -6.34
CA ASN A 1120 -27.72 10.45 -5.79
C ASN A 1120 -26.61 9.41 -6.02
N VAL A 1121 -25.41 9.83 -6.41
CA VAL A 1121 -24.23 8.97 -6.52
C VAL A 1121 -23.24 9.37 -5.43
N GLU A 1122 -22.98 8.46 -4.49
CA GLU A 1122 -21.94 8.69 -3.47
C GLU A 1122 -20.57 8.84 -4.15
N PRO A 1123 -19.75 9.82 -3.75
CA PRO A 1123 -18.41 9.96 -4.31
C PRO A 1123 -17.51 8.77 -3.93
N VAL A 1124 -16.45 8.57 -4.71
CA VAL A 1124 -15.45 7.53 -4.46
C VAL A 1124 -14.80 7.69 -3.08
N SER A 1125 -14.43 6.56 -2.46
CA SER A 1125 -13.85 6.55 -1.09
C SER A 1125 -12.48 7.24 -0.97
N THR A 1126 -11.86 7.59 -2.09
CA THR A 1126 -10.55 8.23 -2.22
C THR A 1126 -10.55 9.74 -2.03
N ILE A 1127 -11.73 10.39 -1.98
CA ILE A 1127 -11.80 11.81 -1.61
C ILE A 1127 -11.35 12.02 -0.16
N PHE A 1128 -10.88 13.23 0.17
CA PHE A 1128 -10.56 13.62 1.54
C PHE A 1128 -11.24 14.94 1.90
N TYR A 1129 -12.42 14.84 2.50
CA TYR A 1129 -13.20 15.99 2.95
C TYR A 1129 -13.23 16.01 4.46
N ALA A 1130 -12.86 17.11 5.10
CA ALA A 1130 -12.75 17.12 6.56
C ALA A 1130 -13.15 18.44 7.22
N GLU A 1131 -13.62 18.32 8.46
CA GLU A 1131 -13.92 19.45 9.34
C GLU A 1131 -13.10 19.35 10.64
N TYR A 1132 -12.65 20.48 11.20
CA TYR A 1132 -11.88 20.52 12.44
C TYR A 1132 -12.19 21.78 13.25
N GLN A 1133 -12.69 21.62 14.48
CA GLN A 1133 -12.93 22.73 15.42
C GLN A 1133 -13.69 23.93 14.82
N ASN A 1134 -14.63 23.68 13.90
CA ASN A 1134 -15.50 24.73 13.39
C ASN A 1134 -16.53 25.14 14.45
N THR A 1135 -16.94 26.41 14.44
CA THR A 1135 -17.92 26.99 15.38
C THR A 1135 -19.10 27.59 14.63
N GLY A 1136 -20.09 28.11 15.35
CA GLY A 1136 -21.26 28.76 14.75
C GLY A 1136 -22.43 27.80 14.50
N PRO A 1137 -23.62 28.35 14.19
CA PRO A 1137 -24.86 27.57 14.14
C PRO A 1137 -24.93 26.55 12.99
N GLY A 1138 -24.10 26.67 11.95
CA GLY A 1138 -23.98 25.72 10.85
C GLY A 1138 -22.86 24.67 11.03
N ALA A 1139 -22.08 24.73 12.12
CA ALA A 1139 -20.95 23.82 12.35
C ALA A 1139 -21.34 22.48 12.98
N ASP A 1140 -22.61 22.23 13.32
CA ASP A 1140 -23.01 20.91 13.81
C ASP A 1140 -22.78 19.85 12.73
N VAL A 1141 -21.88 18.91 13.03
CA VAL A 1141 -21.51 17.82 12.14
C VAL A 1141 -22.39 16.57 12.28
N SER A 1142 -23.31 16.55 13.24
CA SER A 1142 -24.13 15.35 13.56
C SER A 1142 -24.92 14.83 12.35
N GLN A 1143 -25.43 15.75 11.53
CA GLN A 1143 -26.25 15.49 10.35
C GLN A 1143 -25.47 15.46 9.03
N ARG A 1144 -24.14 15.58 9.07
CA ARG A 1144 -23.29 15.58 7.85
C ARG A 1144 -23.42 14.27 7.08
N VAL A 1145 -23.13 14.32 5.79
CA VAL A 1145 -22.99 13.14 4.92
C VAL A 1145 -22.13 12.06 5.57
N LYS A 1146 -22.35 10.81 5.17
CA LYS A 1146 -21.66 9.64 5.74
C LYS A 1146 -20.65 9.02 4.78
N TRP A 1147 -20.14 9.81 3.83
CA TRP A 1147 -19.22 9.34 2.81
C TRP A 1147 -17.95 8.74 3.41
N ALA A 1148 -17.45 7.65 2.82
CA ALA A 1148 -16.23 6.98 3.30
C ALA A 1148 -15.00 7.92 3.35
N GLY A 1149 -14.90 8.85 2.38
CA GLY A 1149 -13.84 9.86 2.28
C GLY A 1149 -14.08 11.14 3.10
N TYR A 1150 -15.16 11.20 3.89
CA TYR A 1150 -15.47 12.34 4.76
C TYR A 1150 -15.07 12.08 6.22
N LYS A 1151 -14.43 13.06 6.85
CA LYS A 1151 -13.98 13.05 8.25
C LYS A 1151 -14.66 14.19 9.04
N PRO A 1152 -15.68 13.89 9.87
CA PRO A 1152 -16.45 14.95 10.56
C PRO A 1152 -15.67 15.69 11.64
N THR A 1153 -14.59 15.10 12.15
CA THR A 1153 -13.68 15.76 13.07
C THR A 1153 -12.29 15.15 12.90
N LEU A 1154 -11.30 15.98 12.58
CA LEU A 1154 -9.89 15.58 12.61
C LEU A 1154 -9.34 15.62 14.04
N THR A 1155 -8.32 14.80 14.31
CA THR A 1155 -7.45 15.00 15.47
C THR A 1155 -6.44 16.13 15.21
N ASP A 1156 -5.83 16.70 16.26
CA ASP A 1156 -4.84 17.78 16.11
C ASP A 1156 -3.66 17.37 15.20
N VAL A 1157 -3.18 16.12 15.31
CA VAL A 1157 -2.09 15.60 14.47
C VAL A 1157 -2.52 15.46 13.00
N GLU A 1158 -3.78 15.14 12.74
CA GLU A 1158 -4.30 15.09 11.37
C GLU A 1158 -4.52 16.49 10.80
N ALA A 1159 -5.01 17.42 11.62
CA ALA A 1159 -5.22 18.82 11.25
C ALA A 1159 -3.90 19.57 11.02
N ASP A 1160 -2.83 19.24 11.75
CA ASP A 1160 -1.50 19.85 11.62
C ASP A 1160 -0.92 19.73 10.19
N LYS A 1161 -1.28 18.65 9.47
CA LYS A 1161 -0.88 18.42 8.08
C LYS A 1161 -1.44 19.45 7.11
N PHE A 1162 -2.56 20.08 7.47
CA PHE A 1162 -3.26 21.06 6.65
C PHE A 1162 -2.96 22.51 7.07
N THR A 1163 -2.02 22.72 8.00
CA THR A 1163 -1.59 24.07 8.40
C THR A 1163 -0.79 24.76 7.29
N VAL A 1164 -0.64 26.08 7.37
CA VAL A 1164 0.15 26.87 6.40
C VAL A 1164 1.59 26.35 6.31
N GLN A 1165 2.17 25.93 7.43
CA GLN A 1165 3.51 25.35 7.47
C GLN A 1165 3.59 24.01 6.75
N SER A 1166 2.72 23.06 7.11
CA SER A 1166 2.84 21.70 6.59
C SER A 1166 2.34 21.56 5.16
N PHE A 1167 1.26 22.27 4.80
CA PHE A 1167 0.57 22.06 3.53
C PHE A 1167 1.22 22.81 2.36
N ILE A 1168 1.62 24.08 2.56
CA ILE A 1168 2.17 24.94 1.51
C ILE A 1168 3.58 25.46 1.81
N GLN A 1169 4.24 24.93 2.85
CA GLN A 1169 5.57 25.37 3.28
C GLN A 1169 5.64 26.89 3.51
N GLY A 1170 4.56 27.48 4.01
CA GLY A 1170 4.38 28.94 4.10
C GLY A 1170 5.54 29.71 4.75
N PRO A 1171 6.15 29.22 5.86
CA PRO A 1171 7.31 29.87 6.48
C PRO A 1171 8.52 30.10 5.55
N GLU A 1172 8.65 29.35 4.46
CA GLU A 1172 9.78 29.47 3.54
C GLU A 1172 9.65 30.65 2.56
N TRP A 1173 8.42 31.13 2.30
CA TRP A 1173 8.18 32.11 1.23
C TRP A 1173 7.17 33.22 1.57
N LEU A 1174 6.22 32.99 2.48
CA LEU A 1174 5.27 34.02 2.91
C LEU A 1174 5.93 35.22 3.62
N PRO A 1175 7.02 35.08 4.41
CA PRO A 1175 7.72 36.24 4.96
C PRO A 1175 8.20 37.23 3.89
N ASN A 1176 8.49 36.76 2.67
CA ASN A 1176 8.92 37.62 1.55
C ASN A 1176 7.74 38.40 0.93
N ALA A 1177 6.51 37.94 1.16
CA ALA A 1177 5.31 38.68 0.81
C ALA A 1177 4.90 39.67 1.92
N ALA A 1178 5.58 39.62 3.09
CA ALA A 1178 5.33 40.42 4.29
C ALA A 1178 3.84 40.47 4.72
N VAL A 1179 3.13 39.38 4.47
CA VAL A 1179 1.78 39.12 4.98
C VAL A 1179 1.93 38.34 6.29
N GLU A 1180 1.22 38.76 7.33
CA GLU A 1180 1.12 37.98 8.58
C GLU A 1180 0.29 36.73 8.34
N PHE A 1181 0.74 35.59 8.86
CA PHE A 1181 0.02 34.32 8.72
C PHE A 1181 0.21 33.48 9.99
N ASP A 1182 -0.79 32.67 10.29
CA ASP A 1182 -0.66 31.66 11.33
C ASP A 1182 -0.08 30.41 10.69
N SER A 1183 1.15 30.08 11.05
CA SER A 1183 1.88 28.95 10.46
C SER A 1183 1.31 27.59 10.85
N THR A 1184 0.78 27.48 12.07
CA THR A 1184 0.27 26.24 12.68
C THR A 1184 -1.15 26.45 13.23
N LEU A 1185 -1.75 25.39 13.81
CA LEU A 1185 -3.08 25.40 14.44
C LEU A 1185 -3.27 26.54 15.45
#